data_AF-A0A0P1HDK1-F1
#
_entry.id   AF-A0A0P1HDK1-F1
#
_cell.length_a   1.000
_cell.length_b   1.000
_cell.length_c   1.000
_cell.angle_alpha   90.00
_cell.angle_beta   90.00
_cell.angle_gamma   90.00
#
_symmetry.space_group_name_H-M   'P 1'
#
loop_
_entity.id
_entity.type
_entity.pdbx_description
1 polymer ?
#
loop_
_entity_poly.entity_id
_entity_poly.type
_entity_poly.pdbx_seq_one_letter_code
_entity_poly.pdbx_strand_id
1 'polypeptide(L)'
;MHGCGIRHRLQGYSPELGPAAANAFDVQAWARATTLEAFGMELCVRQGAVTVSLRQVMPDGSLPEYCRLDCPAPGSAFSPPVFTAQTQGVLLPVVEAASPDAVYDLYFGTNEAPLLPAARTAFILEGSGPDLDAAAAAFGRFLEEHARHGAAEAAHLVLVDNEDAAPALAVSRPGAGVSRIANGATGVPGTGRGLYEACYGSLAAEGFTHLCLLRAGRRPQAGMFAHAAAFMRFLRPEAFLCAPPADGSADGADPAALMRRAQTAATAPWDWCCLDARSIHRHGLPCPFPVPAAEREYSARLQRAGLQLAAPLSFQPAADQAPPGYGAQLTLRALQGELADPDALRAEFSAAVRSRAAAGGAGGAGGAGGAWALMNEMDAFLAGPEAMVLPAARPPRPPLRPPFRSWRLQRRLRRQLRALSRLPQLVQRCSAARARLATIACWAQMAGNQPAADPALVRPGRAETALQRQRELAALHLKADTFHRAEQNARSRQLRQLEDQLAHNRLLDTARAHADQDRASQILLSVLRNRHKGARAVIVGNGPSLRVSDLDRLHNSVTFASNKIYLAYEDTCWRPDYYSVEDHLVIQNNWERIAGLEGSLKIFPANVRDFGYHAADTVFVPFRPPRSFEDPLSDPDFPAFSEDLSHGICWGSTIVYSQIQMALFMGCAEIVLIGLDHSYVLPKVKQGNTYLHAGEQNHFHPGYRETGERWHQPNLEVLEVSYARARARCEARGVRVLNASRQTRLEVFERAAFDTLFPPGTPAKETA
;
A
#
# COMPACT_ATOMS: atom_id res chain seq x y z
N MET A 1 10.08 12.00 24.18
CA MET A 1 9.58 10.62 24.03
C MET A 1 8.31 10.68 23.17
N HIS A 2 8.44 10.57 21.85
CA HIS A 2 7.28 10.25 21.01
C HIS A 2 7.12 8.73 21.12
N GLY A 3 6.14 8.27 21.91
CA GLY A 3 5.81 6.86 21.98
C GLY A 3 5.59 6.34 20.56
N CYS A 4 6.14 5.17 20.24
CA CYS A 4 5.78 4.48 19.00
C CYS A 4 4.26 4.41 18.94
N GLY A 5 3.65 5.19 18.03
CA GLY A 5 2.23 5.12 17.73
C GLY A 5 1.84 3.70 17.30
N ILE A 6 0.54 3.46 17.23
CA ILE A 6 0.00 2.16 16.83
C ILE A 6 0.58 1.75 15.46
N ARG A 7 1.27 0.60 15.40
CA ARG A 7 1.98 0.11 14.20
C ARG A 7 1.05 -0.47 13.14
N HIS A 8 -0.03 -1.14 13.57
CA HIS A 8 -0.96 -1.82 12.67
C HIS A 8 -2.38 -1.30 12.88
N ARG A 9 -2.92 -0.59 11.88
CA ARG A 9 -4.33 -0.18 11.86
C ARG A 9 -5.21 -1.39 11.61
N LEU A 10 -6.27 -1.54 12.41
CA LEU A 10 -7.24 -2.63 12.32
C LEU A 10 -8.56 -2.14 11.70
N GLN A 11 -9.07 -1.00 12.17
CA GLN A 11 -10.34 -0.43 11.71
C GLN A 11 -10.34 1.09 11.90
N GLY A 12 -10.66 1.85 10.84
CA GLY A 12 -10.81 3.30 10.90
C GLY A 12 -12.23 3.74 11.22
N TYR A 13 -12.37 4.93 11.79
CA TYR A 13 -13.65 5.59 12.03
C TYR A 13 -14.05 6.47 10.85
N SER A 14 -15.28 6.33 10.39
CA SER A 14 -15.90 7.20 9.38
C SER A 14 -16.83 8.22 10.04
N PRO A 15 -16.50 9.53 10.05
CA PRO A 15 -17.35 10.55 10.66
C PRO A 15 -18.77 10.61 10.07
N GLU A 16 -18.93 10.30 8.78
CA GLU A 16 -20.20 10.33 8.07
C GLU A 16 -21.21 9.31 8.61
N LEU A 17 -20.72 8.18 9.15
CA LEU A 17 -21.54 7.09 9.67
C LEU A 17 -21.84 7.25 11.17
N GLY A 18 -21.12 8.13 11.88
CA GLY A 18 -21.32 8.37 13.30
C GLY A 18 -21.24 7.08 14.16
N PRO A 19 -22.08 6.92 15.19
CA PRO A 19 -22.10 5.72 16.04
C PRO A 19 -22.87 4.54 15.39
N ALA A 20 -22.52 4.17 14.16
CA ALA A 20 -23.10 3.04 13.43
C ALA A 20 -22.26 1.75 13.59
N ALA A 21 -22.85 0.61 13.22
CA ALA A 21 -22.19 -0.71 13.24
C ALA A 21 -20.86 -0.74 12.49
N ALA A 22 -20.75 0.03 11.40
CA ALA A 22 -19.53 0.14 10.59
C ALA A 22 -18.34 0.73 11.37
N ASN A 23 -18.59 1.57 12.38
CA ASN A 23 -17.56 2.19 13.22
C ASN A 23 -17.34 1.43 14.54
N ALA A 24 -18.17 0.42 14.81
CA ALA A 24 -18.09 -0.38 16.01
C ALA A 24 -17.06 -1.52 15.84
N PHE A 25 -16.29 -1.79 16.89
CA PHE A 25 -15.32 -2.88 16.92
C PHE A 25 -15.94 -4.10 17.62
N ASP A 26 -16.25 -5.14 16.84
CA ASP A 26 -16.80 -6.39 17.35
C ASP A 26 -15.69 -7.25 17.99
N VAL A 27 -15.47 -7.04 19.29
CA VAL A 27 -14.38 -7.69 20.04
C VAL A 27 -14.47 -9.21 19.94
N GLN A 28 -15.69 -9.76 19.95
CA GLN A 28 -15.90 -11.20 19.92
C GLN A 28 -15.63 -11.81 18.54
N ALA A 29 -16.02 -11.13 17.45
CA ALA A 29 -15.70 -11.59 16.11
C ALA A 29 -14.18 -11.62 15.89
N TRP A 30 -13.46 -10.59 16.32
CA TRP A 30 -12.00 -10.56 16.26
C TRP A 30 -11.37 -11.64 17.15
N ALA A 31 -11.82 -11.80 18.40
CA ALA A 31 -11.30 -12.81 19.33
C ALA A 31 -11.44 -14.25 18.78
N ARG A 32 -12.59 -14.56 18.16
CA ARG A 32 -12.87 -15.89 17.59
C ARG A 32 -12.10 -16.13 16.29
N ALA A 33 -12.10 -15.16 15.38
CA ALA A 33 -11.61 -15.35 14.02
C ALA A 33 -10.11 -15.12 13.85
N THR A 34 -9.49 -14.38 14.76
CA THR A 34 -8.13 -13.86 14.58
C THR A 34 -7.20 -14.22 15.72
N THR A 35 -5.92 -13.97 15.50
CA THR A 35 -4.82 -14.12 16.47
C THR A 35 -4.63 -12.88 17.34
N LEU A 36 -5.48 -11.85 17.21
CA LEU A 36 -5.39 -10.60 17.97
C LEU A 36 -5.67 -10.83 19.46
N GLU A 37 -4.71 -10.51 20.32
CA GLU A 37 -4.83 -10.64 21.78
C GLU A 37 -5.12 -9.28 22.43
N ALA A 38 -4.44 -8.23 21.97
CA ALA A 38 -4.60 -6.87 22.46
C ALA A 38 -4.63 -5.84 21.32
N PHE A 39 -5.43 -4.80 21.53
CA PHE A 39 -5.52 -3.64 20.64
C PHE A 39 -5.85 -2.40 21.46
N GLY A 40 -5.89 -1.25 20.80
CA GLY A 40 -6.33 0.00 21.40
C GLY A 40 -6.89 0.92 20.34
N MET A 41 -7.24 2.12 20.77
CA MET A 41 -7.77 3.18 19.91
C MET A 41 -6.87 4.40 20.02
N GLU A 42 -6.55 5.00 18.88
CA GLU A 42 -5.79 6.24 18.80
C GLU A 42 -6.67 7.34 18.18
N LEU A 43 -6.69 8.50 18.84
CA LEU A 43 -7.21 9.75 18.33
C LEU A 43 -6.02 10.65 18.02
N CYS A 44 -5.80 10.96 16.74
CA CYS A 44 -4.73 11.84 16.27
C CYS A 44 -5.36 13.12 15.69
N VAL A 45 -5.21 14.24 16.41
CA VAL A 45 -5.71 15.56 16.03
C VAL A 45 -4.59 16.36 15.38
N ARG A 46 -4.76 16.75 14.12
CA ARG A 46 -3.83 17.60 13.36
C ARG A 46 -4.14 19.09 13.52
N GLN A 47 -5.42 19.41 13.71
CA GLN A 47 -5.91 20.77 13.90
C GLN A 47 -7.15 20.74 14.79
N GLY A 48 -7.36 21.79 15.59
CA GLY A 48 -8.53 21.94 16.44
C GLY A 48 -8.47 21.11 17.74
N ALA A 49 -9.64 20.80 18.29
CA ALA A 49 -9.82 20.03 19.51
C ALA A 49 -10.89 18.96 19.33
N VAL A 50 -10.68 17.76 19.87
CA VAL A 50 -11.62 16.64 19.77
C VAL A 50 -11.67 15.86 21.08
N THR A 51 -12.88 15.51 21.51
CA THR A 51 -13.14 14.58 22.60
C THR A 51 -13.95 13.39 22.08
N VAL A 52 -13.47 12.19 22.38
CA VAL A 52 -14.13 10.93 22.02
C VAL A 52 -14.32 10.08 23.28
N SER A 53 -15.54 9.60 23.50
CA SER A 53 -15.84 8.58 24.49
C SER A 53 -15.94 7.22 23.81
N LEU A 54 -15.16 6.26 24.29
CA LEU A 54 -15.25 4.87 23.86
C LEU A 54 -16.25 4.14 24.75
N ARG A 55 -17.40 3.79 24.18
CA ARG A 55 -18.50 3.12 24.88
C ARG A 55 -18.45 1.62 24.63
N GLN A 56 -18.80 0.81 25.62
CA GLN A 56 -18.85 -0.65 25.48
C GLN A 56 -20.31 -1.12 25.51
N VAL A 57 -20.79 -1.66 24.40
CA VAL A 57 -22.12 -2.26 24.29
C VAL A 57 -22.05 -3.67 24.89
N MET A 58 -22.66 -3.87 26.06
CA MET A 58 -22.65 -5.15 26.77
C MET A 58 -23.77 -6.09 26.28
N PRO A 59 -23.66 -7.42 26.50
CA PRO A 59 -24.70 -8.39 26.14
C PRO A 59 -26.09 -8.11 26.72
N ASP A 60 -26.16 -7.46 27.88
CA ASP A 60 -27.40 -7.06 28.55
C ASP A 60 -28.00 -5.75 28.01
N GLY A 61 -27.36 -5.13 27.01
CA GLY A 61 -27.75 -3.87 26.41
C GLY A 61 -27.26 -2.63 27.15
N SER A 62 -26.53 -2.77 28.26
CA SER A 62 -25.90 -1.63 28.94
C SER A 62 -24.76 -1.04 28.10
N LEU A 63 -24.52 0.27 28.25
CA LEU A 63 -23.54 1.04 27.49
C LEU A 63 -22.56 1.81 28.40
N PRO A 64 -21.80 1.15 29.29
CA PRO A 64 -20.80 1.83 30.10
C PRO A 64 -19.74 2.55 29.24
N GLU A 65 -19.19 3.63 29.78
CA GLU A 65 -17.98 4.24 29.24
C GLU A 65 -16.78 3.36 29.58
N TYR A 66 -16.04 2.93 28.54
CA TYR A 66 -14.79 2.19 28.70
C TYR A 66 -13.64 3.14 29.01
N CYS A 67 -13.49 4.19 28.21
CA CYS A 67 -12.54 5.28 28.47
C CYS A 67 -12.93 6.53 27.67
N ARG A 68 -12.33 7.66 28.04
CA ARG A 68 -12.45 8.93 27.33
C ARG A 68 -11.09 9.39 26.81
N LEU A 69 -11.07 9.88 25.57
CA LEU A 69 -9.91 10.41 24.86
C LEU A 69 -10.12 11.91 24.65
N ASP A 70 -9.35 12.73 25.36
CA ASP A 70 -9.41 14.19 25.25
C ASP A 70 -8.15 14.72 24.57
N CYS A 71 -8.33 15.45 23.46
CA CYS A 71 -7.25 16.09 22.73
C CYS A 71 -7.60 17.58 22.51
N PRO A 72 -7.24 18.47 23.46
CA PRO A 72 -7.64 19.88 23.44
C PRO A 72 -6.81 20.74 22.47
N ALA A 73 -5.72 20.20 21.92
CA ALA A 73 -4.84 20.84 20.94
C ALA A 73 -4.20 19.73 20.07
N PRO A 74 -3.61 20.06 18.91
CA PRO A 74 -3.00 19.06 18.03
C PRO A 74 -2.04 18.11 18.75
N GLY A 75 -2.22 16.81 18.54
CA GLY A 75 -1.53 15.73 19.24
C GLY A 75 -2.24 14.38 19.11
N SER A 76 -1.75 13.37 19.84
CA SER A 76 -2.40 12.04 19.92
C SER A 76 -2.87 11.72 21.33
N ALA A 77 -4.02 11.06 21.44
CA ALA A 77 -4.54 10.44 22.65
C ALA A 77 -4.79 8.94 22.40
N PHE A 78 -4.56 8.11 23.41
CA PHE A 78 -4.62 6.65 23.29
C PHE A 78 -5.54 6.04 24.35
N SER A 79 -6.32 5.04 23.98
CA SER A 79 -7.06 4.24 24.95
C SER A 79 -6.12 3.37 25.78
N PRO A 80 -6.55 2.92 26.97
CA PRO A 80 -5.96 1.74 27.59
C PRO A 80 -5.96 0.55 26.63
N PRO A 81 -5.03 -0.41 26.77
CA PRO A 81 -5.05 -1.63 25.99
C PRO A 81 -6.31 -2.45 26.29
N VAL A 82 -6.99 -2.87 25.23
CA VAL A 82 -8.16 -3.74 25.26
C VAL A 82 -7.68 -5.17 24.98
N PHE A 83 -7.96 -6.09 25.89
CA PHE A 83 -7.63 -7.50 25.73
C PHE A 83 -8.85 -8.29 25.22
N THR A 84 -8.75 -8.89 24.05
CA THR A 84 -9.86 -9.58 23.36
C THR A 84 -10.45 -10.72 24.20
N ALA A 85 -9.64 -11.37 25.04
CA ALA A 85 -10.08 -12.45 25.94
C ALA A 85 -10.86 -11.95 27.18
N GLN A 86 -10.70 -10.69 27.56
CA GLN A 86 -11.28 -10.12 28.80
C GLN A 86 -12.44 -9.17 28.52
N THR A 87 -12.54 -8.65 27.30
CA THR A 87 -13.56 -7.68 26.91
C THR A 87 -14.71 -8.37 26.19
N GLN A 88 -15.94 -8.18 26.70
CA GLN A 88 -17.15 -8.69 26.07
C GLN A 88 -17.89 -7.58 25.32
N GLY A 89 -18.69 -7.96 24.32
CA GLY A 89 -19.53 -7.02 23.59
C GLY A 89 -18.80 -6.29 22.48
N VAL A 90 -19.25 -5.07 22.20
CA VAL A 90 -18.81 -4.25 21.06
C VAL A 90 -18.30 -2.91 21.57
N LEU A 91 -17.17 -2.44 21.06
CA LEU A 91 -16.67 -1.10 21.39
C LEU A 91 -17.13 -0.08 20.34
N LEU A 92 -17.77 0.98 20.78
CA LEU A 92 -18.36 2.01 19.96
C LEU A 92 -17.75 3.38 20.27
N PRO A 93 -16.99 3.97 19.33
CA PRO A 93 -16.49 5.32 19.50
C PRO A 93 -17.61 6.35 19.30
N VAL A 94 -17.73 7.28 20.25
CA VAL A 94 -18.72 8.38 20.21
C VAL A 94 -17.96 9.71 20.31
N VAL A 95 -18.00 10.51 19.25
CA VAL A 95 -17.44 11.87 19.26
C VAL A 95 -18.36 12.76 20.10
N GLU A 96 -17.90 13.17 21.29
CA GLU A 96 -18.69 14.01 22.20
C GLU A 96 -18.61 15.49 21.82
N ALA A 97 -17.42 15.93 21.39
CA ALA A 97 -17.17 17.29 20.94
C ALA A 97 -16.04 17.33 19.90
N ALA A 98 -16.19 18.17 18.89
CA ALA A 98 -15.14 18.50 17.94
C ALA A 98 -15.23 20.00 17.60
N SER A 99 -14.11 20.70 17.56
CA SER A 99 -14.09 22.09 17.12
C SER A 99 -14.44 22.20 15.62
N PRO A 100 -14.97 23.35 15.14
CA PRO A 100 -15.37 23.51 13.74
C PRO A 100 -14.22 23.33 12.73
N ASP A 101 -12.98 23.59 13.15
CA ASP A 101 -11.76 23.44 12.36
C ASP A 101 -11.04 22.11 12.61
N ALA A 102 -11.67 21.17 13.32
CA ALA A 102 -11.04 19.93 13.72
C ALA A 102 -10.68 19.06 12.51
N VAL A 103 -9.39 18.76 12.36
CA VAL A 103 -8.88 17.77 11.41
C VAL A 103 -8.24 16.66 12.21
N TYR A 104 -8.86 15.47 12.20
CA TYR A 104 -8.40 14.35 13.01
C TYR A 104 -8.49 13.02 12.26
N ASP A 105 -7.80 12.03 12.80
CA ASP A 105 -7.84 10.63 12.40
C ASP A 105 -8.11 9.78 13.64
N LEU A 106 -9.00 8.81 13.52
CA LEU A 106 -9.52 8.03 14.63
C LEU A 106 -9.62 6.57 14.21
N TYR A 107 -8.90 5.69 14.90
CA TYR A 107 -8.84 4.29 14.49
C TYR A 107 -8.50 3.35 15.65
N PHE A 108 -8.96 2.10 15.51
CA PHE A 108 -8.47 0.98 16.29
C PHE A 108 -7.20 0.42 15.65
N GLY A 109 -6.24 0.03 16.47
CA GLY A 109 -5.11 -0.74 16.00
C GLY A 109 -4.29 -1.41 17.10
N THR A 110 -3.23 -2.08 16.68
CA THR A 110 -2.37 -2.87 17.57
C THR A 110 -0.89 -2.71 17.24
N ASN A 111 -0.04 -3.02 18.21
CA ASN A 111 1.40 -3.20 18.02
C ASN A 111 1.78 -4.69 17.91
N GLU A 112 0.80 -5.59 18.04
CA GLU A 112 1.01 -7.02 17.88
C GLU A 112 1.35 -7.39 16.46
N ALA A 113 2.29 -8.33 16.34
CA ALA A 113 2.66 -8.89 15.07
C ALA A 113 1.46 -9.62 14.43
N PRO A 114 1.02 -9.23 13.21
CA PRO A 114 0.08 -10.05 12.47
C PRO A 114 0.65 -11.45 12.21
N LEU A 115 -0.25 -12.44 12.17
CA LEU A 115 0.09 -13.81 11.76
C LEU A 115 0.75 -13.84 10.37
N LEU A 116 0.28 -12.97 9.48
CA LEU A 116 0.76 -12.83 8.09
C LEU A 116 1.02 -11.34 7.79
N PRO A 117 2.22 -10.84 8.09
CA PRO A 117 2.56 -9.43 7.90
C PRO A 117 2.40 -8.93 6.47
N ALA A 118 2.68 -9.79 5.49
CA ALA A 118 2.62 -9.51 4.05
C ALA A 118 1.46 -10.25 3.36
N ALA A 119 0.30 -10.33 4.03
CA ALA A 119 -0.89 -10.95 3.44
C ALA A 119 -1.33 -10.21 2.18
N ARG A 120 -1.34 -10.89 1.03
CA ARG A 120 -1.90 -10.38 -0.22
C ARG A 120 -3.37 -10.78 -0.33
N THR A 121 -4.27 -9.80 -0.43
CA THR A 121 -5.73 -10.01 -0.49
C THR A 121 -6.27 -9.64 -1.86
N ALA A 122 -6.91 -10.60 -2.54
CA ALA A 122 -7.65 -10.34 -3.77
C ALA A 122 -9.12 -10.03 -3.45
N PHE A 123 -9.57 -8.83 -3.77
CA PHE A 123 -10.97 -8.42 -3.74
C PHE A 123 -11.62 -8.76 -5.06
N ILE A 124 -12.59 -9.66 -5.10
CA ILE A 124 -13.21 -10.16 -6.33
C ILE A 124 -14.63 -9.61 -6.42
N LEU A 125 -14.92 -8.87 -7.48
CA LEU A 125 -16.24 -8.31 -7.75
C LEU A 125 -16.71 -8.75 -9.13
N GLU A 126 -17.89 -9.38 -9.22
CA GLU A 126 -18.58 -9.58 -10.49
C GLU A 126 -19.60 -8.46 -10.74
N GLY A 127 -19.83 -8.10 -12.00
CA GLY A 127 -20.75 -7.02 -12.34
C GLY A 127 -20.78 -6.68 -13.82
N SER A 128 -21.37 -5.52 -14.13
CA SER A 128 -21.38 -4.88 -15.44
C SER A 128 -20.49 -3.63 -15.45
N GLY A 129 -20.14 -3.14 -16.64
CA GLY A 129 -19.16 -2.06 -16.84
C GLY A 129 -19.26 -0.89 -15.84
N PRO A 130 -20.42 -0.21 -15.69
CA PRO A 130 -20.54 0.97 -14.83
C PRO A 130 -20.26 0.69 -13.34
N ASP A 131 -20.71 -0.45 -12.82
CA ASP A 131 -20.51 -0.82 -11.41
C ASP A 131 -19.05 -1.21 -11.14
N LEU A 132 -18.43 -1.90 -12.11
CA LEU A 132 -17.02 -2.29 -12.05
C LEU A 132 -16.08 -1.07 -12.12
N ASP A 133 -16.42 -0.08 -12.95
CA ASP A 133 -15.68 1.18 -13.05
C ASP A 133 -15.76 1.98 -11.74
N ALA A 134 -16.94 2.06 -11.13
CA ALA A 134 -17.13 2.71 -9.84
C ALA A 134 -16.31 2.01 -8.72
N ALA A 135 -16.25 0.69 -8.74
CA ALA A 135 -15.43 -0.09 -7.80
C ALA A 135 -13.92 0.14 -8.01
N ALA A 136 -13.46 0.19 -9.26
CA ALA A 136 -12.07 0.50 -9.58
C ALA A 136 -11.66 1.90 -9.07
N ALA A 137 -12.53 2.90 -9.25
CA ALA A 137 -12.30 4.25 -8.75
C ALA A 137 -12.26 4.31 -7.21
N ALA A 138 -13.13 3.56 -6.53
CA ALA A 138 -13.12 3.46 -5.06
C ALA A 138 -11.84 2.78 -4.54
N PHE A 139 -11.37 1.75 -5.25
CA PHE A 139 -10.14 1.06 -4.91
C PHE A 139 -8.90 1.95 -5.13
N GLY A 140 -8.88 2.77 -6.19
CA GLY A 140 -7.85 3.78 -6.41
C GLY A 140 -7.73 4.76 -5.24
N ARG A 141 -8.86 5.31 -4.77
CA ARG A 141 -8.87 6.17 -3.57
C ARG A 141 -8.35 5.44 -2.33
N PHE A 142 -8.74 4.17 -2.13
CA PHE A 142 -8.18 3.37 -1.05
C PHE A 142 -6.66 3.26 -1.13
N LEU A 143 -6.10 2.97 -2.31
CA LEU A 143 -4.66 2.88 -2.50
C LEU A 143 -3.97 4.22 -2.20
N GLU A 144 -4.53 5.34 -2.63
CA GLU A 144 -4.01 6.69 -2.36
C GLU A 144 -4.05 7.04 -0.86
N GLU A 145 -5.19 6.84 -0.21
CA GLU A 145 -5.40 7.13 1.22
C GLU A 145 -4.52 6.25 2.12
N HIS A 146 -4.26 5.00 1.71
CA HIS A 146 -3.58 4.00 2.53
C HIS A 146 -2.16 3.65 2.07
N ALA A 147 -1.63 4.34 1.04
CA ALA A 147 -0.26 4.17 0.55
C ALA A 147 0.78 4.32 1.66
N ARG A 148 0.54 5.23 2.61
CA ARG A 148 1.45 5.52 3.73
C ARG A 148 1.40 4.48 4.85
N HIS A 149 0.43 3.57 4.84
CA HIS A 149 0.14 2.65 5.95
C HIS A 149 0.40 1.17 5.61
N GLY A 150 1.01 0.89 4.45
CA GLY A 150 1.39 -0.46 4.02
C GLY A 150 0.23 -1.41 3.66
N ALA A 151 -1.02 -1.02 3.93
CA ALA A 151 -2.21 -1.79 3.55
C ALA A 151 -2.45 -1.78 2.02
N ALA A 152 -2.03 -0.72 1.33
CA ALA A 152 -2.21 -0.56 -0.11
C ALA A 152 -1.36 -1.52 -0.96
N GLU A 153 -0.13 -1.84 -0.52
CA GLU A 153 0.77 -2.75 -1.26
C GLU A 153 0.30 -4.22 -1.23
N ALA A 154 -0.64 -4.54 -0.35
CA ALA A 154 -1.07 -5.91 -0.05
C ALA A 154 -2.48 -6.24 -0.56
N ALA A 155 -3.09 -5.36 -1.37
CA ALA A 155 -4.46 -5.50 -1.86
C ALA A 155 -4.51 -5.47 -3.40
N HIS A 156 -5.39 -6.26 -3.99
CA HIS A 156 -5.62 -6.30 -5.43
C HIS A 156 -7.10 -6.43 -5.75
N LEU A 157 -7.61 -5.66 -6.70
CA LEU A 157 -9.00 -5.74 -7.14
C LEU A 157 -9.11 -6.56 -8.44
N VAL A 158 -9.93 -7.60 -8.40
CA VAL A 158 -10.24 -8.49 -9.51
C VAL A 158 -11.69 -8.27 -9.92
N LEU A 159 -11.89 -7.65 -11.08
CA LEU A 159 -13.19 -7.34 -11.65
C LEU A 159 -13.56 -8.42 -12.66
N VAL A 160 -14.73 -9.05 -12.50
CA VAL A 160 -15.24 -10.06 -13.41
C VAL A 160 -16.42 -9.46 -14.18
N ASP A 161 -16.19 -9.19 -15.47
CA ASP A 161 -17.15 -8.53 -16.35
C ASP A 161 -18.06 -9.57 -17.01
N ASN A 162 -19.35 -9.51 -16.67
CA ASN A 162 -20.36 -10.44 -17.18
C ASN A 162 -20.96 -10.01 -18.53
N GLU A 163 -20.77 -8.76 -18.95
CA GLU A 163 -21.32 -8.22 -20.20
C GLU A 163 -20.30 -8.19 -21.34
N ASP A 164 -19.02 -8.32 -21.03
CA ASP A 164 -17.95 -8.32 -22.02
C ASP A 164 -18.03 -9.54 -22.95
N ALA A 165 -18.22 -9.25 -24.24
CA ALA A 165 -18.26 -10.24 -25.32
C ALA A 165 -16.86 -10.64 -25.82
N ALA A 166 -15.79 -10.08 -25.23
CA ALA A 166 -14.42 -10.49 -25.49
C ALA A 166 -14.24 -12.00 -25.24
N PRO A 167 -13.33 -12.66 -25.98
CA PRO A 167 -13.04 -14.07 -25.74
C PRO A 167 -12.69 -14.28 -24.26
N ALA A 168 -13.18 -15.38 -23.69
CA ALA A 168 -13.22 -15.70 -22.25
C ALA A 168 -11.84 -15.84 -21.56
N LEU A 169 -10.79 -15.21 -22.07
CA LEU A 169 -9.39 -15.30 -21.65
C LEU A 169 -8.70 -13.92 -21.56
N ALA A 170 -9.36 -12.83 -21.96
CA ALA A 170 -8.75 -11.51 -21.90
C ALA A 170 -8.70 -11.01 -20.45
N VAL A 171 -7.48 -10.79 -19.95
CA VAL A 171 -7.24 -10.00 -18.74
C VAL A 171 -6.72 -8.63 -19.15
N SER A 172 -7.43 -7.59 -18.77
CA SER A 172 -6.96 -6.21 -18.91
C SER A 172 -6.56 -5.64 -17.55
N ARG A 173 -5.63 -4.68 -17.56
CA ARG A 173 -5.11 -4.00 -16.36
C ARG A 173 -5.49 -2.52 -16.44
N PRO A 174 -6.71 -2.14 -16.00
CA PRO A 174 -7.19 -0.77 -16.12
C PRO A 174 -6.52 0.21 -15.16
N GLY A 175 -5.76 -0.28 -14.18
CA GLY A 175 -5.03 0.55 -13.21
C GLY A 175 -4.08 -0.28 -12.35
N ALA A 176 -3.28 0.40 -11.52
CA ALA A 176 -2.38 -0.24 -10.57
C ALA A 176 -3.17 -1.09 -9.57
N GLY A 177 -2.77 -2.36 -9.40
CA GLY A 177 -3.46 -3.29 -8.49
C GLY A 177 -4.89 -3.68 -8.92
N VAL A 178 -5.29 -3.40 -10.16
CA VAL A 178 -6.61 -3.78 -10.69
C VAL A 178 -6.45 -4.70 -11.90
N SER A 179 -7.21 -5.79 -11.93
CA SER A 179 -7.32 -6.69 -13.08
C SER A 179 -8.78 -6.90 -13.43
N ARG A 180 -9.12 -6.82 -14.72
CA ARG A 180 -10.45 -7.10 -15.24
C ARG A 180 -10.42 -8.35 -16.11
N ILE A 181 -11.33 -9.28 -15.85
CA ILE A 181 -11.48 -10.57 -16.52
C ILE A 181 -12.84 -10.59 -17.22
N ALA A 182 -12.86 -10.89 -18.51
CA ALA A 182 -14.11 -11.19 -19.22
C ALA A 182 -14.64 -12.57 -18.80
N ASN A 183 -15.87 -12.64 -18.27
CA ASN A 183 -16.54 -13.90 -17.95
C ASN A 183 -17.16 -14.55 -19.19
N GLY A 184 -17.53 -13.73 -20.19
CA GLY A 184 -18.31 -14.11 -21.36
C GLY A 184 -19.76 -14.47 -21.02
N ALA A 185 -20.63 -14.53 -22.03
CA ALA A 185 -22.04 -14.93 -21.89
C ALA A 185 -22.22 -16.45 -21.65
N THR A 186 -21.37 -17.04 -20.80
CA THR A 186 -21.27 -18.48 -20.54
C THR A 186 -22.36 -19.00 -19.59
N GLY A 187 -23.09 -18.11 -18.92
CA GLY A 187 -24.10 -18.46 -17.91
C GLY A 187 -23.51 -19.02 -16.61
N VAL A 188 -22.19 -18.92 -16.43
CA VAL A 188 -21.45 -19.36 -15.23
C VAL A 188 -21.34 -18.20 -14.23
N PRO A 189 -21.46 -18.43 -12.90
CA PRO A 189 -21.24 -17.38 -11.90
C PRO A 189 -19.83 -16.79 -11.99
N GLY A 190 -19.74 -15.47 -12.19
CA GLY A 190 -18.48 -14.74 -12.35
C GLY A 190 -17.61 -14.78 -11.10
N THR A 191 -18.23 -14.84 -9.91
CA THR A 191 -17.53 -15.03 -8.63
C THR A 191 -16.60 -16.25 -8.66
N GLY A 192 -17.06 -17.40 -9.15
CA GLY A 192 -16.23 -18.61 -9.21
C GLY A 192 -15.15 -18.53 -10.30
N ARG A 193 -15.39 -17.78 -11.38
CA ARG A 193 -14.37 -17.48 -12.39
C ARG A 193 -13.23 -16.66 -11.79
N GLY A 194 -13.55 -15.61 -11.02
CA GLY A 194 -12.56 -14.81 -10.33
C GLY A 194 -11.69 -15.63 -9.36
N LEU A 195 -12.32 -16.53 -8.58
CA LEU A 195 -11.59 -17.45 -7.69
C LEU A 195 -10.63 -18.37 -8.44
N TYR A 196 -11.08 -18.93 -9.56
CA TYR A 196 -10.24 -19.78 -10.40
C TYR A 196 -9.03 -18.99 -10.93
N GLU A 197 -9.25 -17.81 -11.51
CA GLU A 197 -8.15 -16.99 -12.08
C GLU A 197 -7.15 -16.58 -11.00
N ALA A 198 -7.63 -16.18 -9.83
CA ALA A 198 -6.81 -15.79 -8.69
C ALA A 198 -5.95 -16.95 -8.13
N CYS A 199 -6.44 -18.19 -8.15
CA CYS A 199 -5.76 -19.33 -7.53
C CYS A 199 -4.97 -20.21 -8.51
N TYR A 200 -5.41 -20.27 -9.78
CA TYR A 200 -4.95 -21.28 -10.74
C TYR A 200 -4.81 -20.76 -12.17
N GLY A 201 -5.49 -19.66 -12.52
CA GLY A 201 -5.45 -19.10 -13.86
C GLY A 201 -4.37 -18.02 -14.03
N SER A 202 -4.70 -17.04 -14.86
CA SER A 202 -3.84 -15.93 -15.28
C SER A 202 -3.32 -15.05 -14.13
N LEU A 203 -4.04 -15.02 -13.00
CA LEU A 203 -3.66 -14.21 -11.84
C LEU A 203 -2.98 -15.03 -10.73
N ALA A 204 -2.75 -16.34 -10.92
CA ALA A 204 -2.14 -17.19 -9.91
C ALA A 204 -0.71 -16.74 -9.52
N ALA A 205 0.03 -16.14 -10.45
CA ALA A 205 1.36 -15.60 -10.22
C ALA A 205 1.38 -14.41 -9.24
N GLU A 206 0.24 -13.75 -9.01
CA GLU A 206 0.12 -12.70 -8.01
C GLU A 206 0.21 -13.23 -6.57
N GLY A 207 0.09 -14.55 -6.36
CA GLY A 207 0.39 -15.18 -5.07
C GLY A 207 -0.55 -14.72 -3.94
N PHE A 208 -1.85 -14.60 -4.22
CA PHE A 208 -2.84 -14.18 -3.23
C PHE A 208 -2.92 -15.16 -2.05
N THR A 209 -2.81 -14.62 -0.84
CA THR A 209 -2.94 -15.38 0.41
C THR A 209 -4.38 -15.48 0.90
N HIS A 210 -5.18 -14.45 0.59
CA HIS A 210 -6.58 -14.35 0.97
C HIS A 210 -7.41 -13.87 -0.21
N LEU A 211 -8.66 -14.30 -0.23
CA LEU A 211 -9.64 -13.98 -1.25
C LEU A 211 -10.83 -13.35 -0.54
N CYS A 212 -11.28 -12.20 -1.01
CA CYS A 212 -12.44 -11.52 -0.46
C CYS A 212 -13.45 -11.21 -1.58
N LEU A 213 -14.65 -11.79 -1.48
CA LEU A 213 -15.72 -11.60 -2.45
C LEU A 213 -16.55 -10.36 -2.10
N LEU A 214 -16.66 -9.47 -3.08
CA LEU A 214 -17.50 -8.29 -3.03
C LEU A 214 -18.85 -8.58 -3.70
N ARG A 215 -19.85 -7.74 -3.40
CA ARG A 215 -21.21 -7.88 -3.93
C ARG A 215 -21.54 -6.78 -4.93
N ALA A 216 -22.12 -7.19 -6.06
CA ALA A 216 -22.68 -6.28 -7.05
C ALA A 216 -23.84 -5.45 -6.46
N GLY A 217 -24.01 -4.21 -6.92
CA GLY A 217 -25.10 -3.31 -6.50
C GLY A 217 -24.87 -2.56 -5.19
N ARG A 218 -23.79 -2.84 -4.44
CA ARG A 218 -23.32 -1.97 -3.35
C ARG A 218 -21.98 -1.36 -3.73
N ARG A 219 -21.88 -0.03 -3.67
CA ARG A 219 -20.62 0.68 -3.97
C ARG A 219 -19.61 0.43 -2.84
N PRO A 220 -18.46 -0.22 -3.11
CA PRO A 220 -17.45 -0.42 -2.08
C PRO A 220 -16.86 0.93 -1.66
N GLN A 221 -16.59 1.08 -0.36
CA GLN A 221 -15.97 2.27 0.21
C GLN A 221 -14.48 2.00 0.48
N ALA A 222 -13.65 3.04 0.47
CA ALA A 222 -12.21 2.90 0.66
C ALA A 222 -11.85 2.22 2.00
N GLY A 223 -12.50 2.62 3.10
CA GLY A 223 -12.29 2.04 4.43
C GLY A 223 -12.64 0.55 4.55
N MET A 224 -13.53 0.03 3.70
CA MET A 224 -13.87 -1.40 3.69
C MET A 224 -12.66 -2.25 3.27
N PHE A 225 -11.92 -1.82 2.24
CA PHE A 225 -10.74 -2.53 1.77
C PHE A 225 -9.64 -2.57 2.83
N ALA A 226 -9.38 -1.42 3.46
CA ALA A 226 -8.38 -1.30 4.53
C ALA A 226 -8.71 -2.21 5.71
N HIS A 227 -9.96 -2.20 6.14
CA HIS A 227 -10.43 -3.05 7.23
C HIS A 227 -10.32 -4.54 6.87
N ALA A 228 -10.88 -4.97 5.74
CA ALA A 228 -10.82 -6.37 5.33
C ALA A 228 -9.35 -6.85 5.21
N ALA A 229 -8.48 -6.05 4.60
CA ALA A 229 -7.05 -6.36 4.48
C ALA A 229 -6.38 -6.47 5.86
N ALA A 230 -6.68 -5.57 6.80
CA ALA A 230 -6.16 -5.64 8.16
C ALA A 230 -6.63 -6.92 8.88
N PHE A 231 -7.91 -7.26 8.77
CA PHE A 231 -8.48 -8.48 9.36
C PHE A 231 -7.79 -9.74 8.82
N MET A 232 -7.57 -9.81 7.49
CA MET A 232 -6.92 -10.96 6.84
C MET A 232 -5.50 -11.24 7.38
N ARG A 233 -4.77 -10.20 7.81
CA ARG A 233 -3.41 -10.37 8.35
C ARG A 233 -3.38 -11.12 9.69
N PHE A 234 -4.49 -11.09 10.43
CA PHE A 234 -4.63 -11.73 11.73
C PHE A 234 -5.52 -12.98 11.68
N LEU A 235 -6.19 -13.25 10.57
CA LEU A 235 -7.15 -14.36 10.41
C LEU A 235 -6.51 -15.72 10.75
N ARG A 236 -7.19 -16.52 11.57
CA ARG A 236 -6.77 -17.88 11.89
C ARG A 236 -6.91 -18.79 10.67
N PRO A 237 -6.02 -19.77 10.46
CA PRO A 237 -6.11 -20.73 9.35
C PRO A 237 -7.43 -21.51 9.29
N GLU A 238 -8.05 -21.74 10.45
CA GLU A 238 -9.32 -22.44 10.61
C GLU A 238 -10.55 -21.52 10.55
N ALA A 239 -10.40 -20.21 10.38
CA ALA A 239 -11.51 -19.27 10.32
C ALA A 239 -11.80 -18.81 8.88
N PHE A 240 -13.05 -18.44 8.61
CA PHE A 240 -13.46 -17.72 7.41
C PHE A 240 -14.57 -16.74 7.75
N LEU A 241 -14.71 -15.71 6.92
CA LEU A 241 -15.60 -14.58 7.16
C LEU A 241 -16.79 -14.58 6.21
N CYS A 242 -17.97 -14.29 6.75
CA CYS A 242 -19.15 -13.93 5.98
C CYS A 242 -19.61 -12.51 6.32
N ALA A 243 -20.47 -11.99 5.44
CA ALA A 243 -21.23 -10.79 5.75
C ALA A 243 -22.24 -11.10 6.88
N PRO A 244 -22.44 -10.18 7.85
CA PRO A 244 -23.52 -10.32 8.81
C PRO A 244 -24.88 -10.31 8.09
N PRO A 245 -25.93 -10.93 8.65
CA PRO A 245 -27.26 -10.92 8.05
C PRO A 245 -27.80 -9.49 7.92
N ALA A 246 -28.60 -9.24 6.88
CA ALA A 246 -29.41 -8.05 6.84
C ALA A 246 -30.46 -8.12 7.96
N ASP A 247 -30.46 -7.15 8.85
CA ASP A 247 -31.61 -6.86 9.68
C ASP A 247 -32.21 -5.54 9.20
N GLY A 248 -33.49 -5.55 8.84
CA GLY A 248 -34.19 -4.39 8.26
C GLY A 248 -34.28 -3.15 9.17
N SER A 249 -33.49 -3.07 10.24
CA SER A 249 -33.22 -1.84 10.98
C SER A 249 -32.33 -0.91 10.16
N ALA A 250 -32.69 0.37 10.11
CA ALA A 250 -31.76 1.41 9.66
C ALA A 250 -30.43 1.28 10.43
N ASP A 251 -29.29 1.56 9.79
CA ASP A 251 -27.92 1.54 10.36
C ASP A 251 -27.73 2.62 11.47
N GLY A 252 -28.62 2.62 12.46
CA GLY A 252 -28.76 3.61 13.50
C GLY A 252 -28.26 3.12 14.86
N ALA A 253 -27.93 4.11 15.69
CA ALA A 253 -27.22 4.08 16.97
C ALA A 253 -27.91 3.32 18.13
N ASP A 254 -28.82 2.37 17.90
CA ASP A 254 -29.42 1.57 18.98
C ASP A 254 -28.40 0.52 19.47
N PRO A 255 -27.85 0.65 20.69
CA PRO A 255 -26.90 -0.33 21.23
C PRO A 255 -27.50 -1.73 21.32
N ALA A 256 -28.81 -1.82 21.59
CA ALA A 256 -29.50 -3.11 21.65
C ALA A 256 -29.63 -3.74 20.25
N ALA A 257 -29.77 -2.94 19.18
CA ALA A 257 -29.74 -3.44 17.81
C ALA A 257 -28.35 -3.94 17.42
N LEU A 258 -27.29 -3.18 17.76
CA LEU A 258 -25.90 -3.61 17.54
C LEU A 258 -25.61 -4.96 18.22
N MET A 259 -26.05 -5.14 19.46
CA MET A 259 -25.82 -6.39 20.17
C MET A 259 -26.66 -7.55 19.62
N ARG A 260 -27.92 -7.31 19.26
CA ARG A 260 -28.76 -8.30 18.56
C ARG A 260 -28.11 -8.73 17.25
N ARG A 261 -27.58 -7.79 16.46
CA ARG A 261 -26.84 -8.08 15.21
C ARG A 261 -25.61 -8.94 15.47
N ALA A 262 -24.83 -8.64 16.51
CA ALA A 262 -23.63 -9.43 16.85
C ALA A 262 -24.00 -10.89 17.17
N GLN A 263 -25.09 -11.08 17.91
CA GLN A 263 -25.58 -12.39 18.31
C GLN A 263 -26.21 -13.18 17.14
N THR A 264 -27.00 -12.52 16.27
CA THR A 264 -27.60 -13.17 15.09
C THR A 264 -26.57 -13.49 14.01
N ALA A 265 -25.56 -12.65 13.83
CA ALA A 265 -24.46 -12.88 12.89
C ALA A 265 -23.69 -14.17 13.17
N ALA A 266 -23.61 -14.60 14.43
CA ALA A 266 -23.00 -15.87 14.82
C ALA A 266 -23.80 -17.12 14.39
N THR A 267 -25.06 -16.97 13.96
CA THR A 267 -26.00 -18.10 13.74
C THR A 267 -26.79 -18.06 12.41
N ALA A 268 -26.77 -16.94 11.68
CA ALA A 268 -27.53 -16.73 10.44
C ALA A 268 -27.00 -17.56 9.25
N PRO A 269 -27.77 -17.78 8.16
CA PRO A 269 -27.30 -18.48 6.95
C PRO A 269 -26.47 -17.58 6.04
N TRP A 270 -25.40 -18.14 5.45
CA TRP A 270 -24.20 -17.41 5.05
C TRP A 270 -24.07 -17.08 3.57
N ASP A 271 -23.52 -15.88 3.31
CA ASP A 271 -22.99 -15.43 2.01
C ASP A 271 -21.46 -15.27 2.14
N TRP A 272 -20.68 -15.68 1.14
CA TRP A 272 -19.22 -15.59 1.23
C TRP A 272 -18.76 -14.13 1.32
N CYS A 273 -17.77 -13.82 2.18
CA CYS A 273 -17.09 -12.53 2.12
C CYS A 273 -15.57 -12.65 2.14
N CYS A 274 -14.88 -13.34 3.05
CA CYS A 274 -13.43 -13.55 2.86
C CYS A 274 -12.94 -14.92 3.37
N LEU A 275 -11.88 -15.46 2.75
CA LEU A 275 -11.29 -16.76 3.09
C LEU A 275 -9.78 -16.82 2.80
N ASP A 276 -9.08 -17.71 3.48
CA ASP A 276 -7.71 -18.10 3.15
C ASP A 276 -7.69 -18.87 1.81
N ALA A 277 -6.79 -18.52 0.89
CA ALA A 277 -6.63 -19.19 -0.40
C ALA A 277 -6.32 -20.69 -0.25
N ARG A 278 -5.68 -21.10 0.85
CA ARG A 278 -5.46 -22.53 1.18
C ARG A 278 -6.77 -23.32 1.30
N SER A 279 -7.87 -22.67 1.67
CA SER A 279 -9.19 -23.33 1.73
C SER A 279 -9.65 -23.77 0.33
N ILE A 280 -9.37 -22.98 -0.71
CA ILE A 280 -9.66 -23.36 -2.11
C ILE A 280 -8.79 -24.56 -2.53
N HIS A 281 -7.52 -24.57 -2.12
CA HIS A 281 -6.62 -25.69 -2.42
C HIS A 281 -7.04 -26.99 -1.70
N ARG A 282 -7.47 -26.89 -0.43
CA ARG A 282 -7.87 -28.06 0.39
C ARG A 282 -9.27 -28.58 0.05
N HIS A 283 -10.22 -27.69 -0.20
CA HIS A 283 -11.64 -28.03 -0.30
C HIS A 283 -12.22 -27.86 -1.71
N GLY A 284 -11.37 -27.53 -2.70
CA GLY A 284 -11.77 -27.30 -4.08
C GLY A 284 -12.38 -25.92 -4.32
N LEU A 285 -12.85 -25.66 -5.53
CA LEU A 285 -13.59 -24.46 -5.88
C LEU A 285 -15.08 -24.63 -5.56
N PRO A 286 -15.88 -23.55 -5.40
CA PRO A 286 -17.32 -23.68 -5.28
C PRO A 286 -17.92 -24.42 -6.47
N CYS A 287 -19.01 -25.17 -6.25
CA CYS A 287 -19.74 -25.74 -7.37
C CYS A 287 -20.34 -24.58 -8.21
N PRO A 288 -20.30 -24.65 -9.55
CA PRO A 288 -20.81 -23.61 -10.45
C PRO A 288 -22.34 -23.56 -10.53
N PHE A 289 -23.02 -23.54 -9.38
CA PHE A 289 -24.46 -23.34 -9.27
C PHE A 289 -24.81 -21.85 -9.28
N PRO A 290 -26.05 -21.46 -9.65
CA PRO A 290 -26.49 -20.08 -9.50
C PRO A 290 -26.36 -19.59 -8.06
N VAL A 291 -25.93 -18.34 -7.86
CA VAL A 291 -25.95 -17.66 -6.55
C VAL A 291 -27.41 -17.48 -6.09
N PRO A 292 -27.76 -17.67 -4.81
CA PRO A 292 -26.91 -18.00 -3.65
C PRO A 292 -26.53 -19.47 -3.47
N ALA A 293 -27.00 -20.41 -4.31
CA ALA A 293 -26.85 -21.83 -4.04
C ALA A 293 -25.38 -22.30 -4.02
N ALA A 294 -24.53 -21.75 -4.89
CA ALA A 294 -23.09 -22.04 -4.88
C ALA A 294 -22.40 -21.61 -3.57
N GLU A 295 -22.75 -20.43 -3.07
CA GLU A 295 -22.14 -19.87 -1.87
C GLU A 295 -22.52 -20.68 -0.64
N ARG A 296 -23.81 -21.00 -0.51
CA ARG A 296 -24.35 -21.82 0.57
C ARG A 296 -23.80 -23.25 0.56
N GLU A 297 -23.61 -23.84 -0.64
CA GLU A 297 -23.00 -25.17 -0.76
C GLU A 297 -21.58 -25.19 -0.19
N TYR A 298 -20.76 -24.23 -0.60
CA TYR A 298 -19.36 -24.21 -0.21
C TYR A 298 -19.17 -23.80 1.26
N SER A 299 -19.95 -22.83 1.72
CA SER A 299 -20.06 -22.47 3.13
C SER A 299 -20.33 -23.69 4.02
N ALA A 300 -21.35 -24.48 3.67
CA ALA A 300 -21.68 -25.72 4.37
C ALA A 300 -20.54 -26.76 4.28
N ARG A 301 -19.78 -26.76 3.18
CA ARG A 301 -18.61 -27.64 3.01
C ARG A 301 -17.46 -27.24 3.92
N LEU A 302 -17.15 -25.95 4.07
CA LEU A 302 -16.12 -25.47 5.00
C LEU A 302 -16.47 -25.77 6.46
N GLN A 303 -17.73 -25.58 6.87
CA GLN A 303 -18.22 -26.01 8.19
C GLN A 303 -17.97 -27.47 8.48
N ARG A 304 -18.33 -28.33 7.53
CA ARG A 304 -18.15 -29.80 7.67
C ARG A 304 -16.68 -30.19 7.73
N ALA A 305 -15.80 -29.37 7.17
CA ALA A 305 -14.36 -29.52 7.29
C ALA A 305 -13.79 -28.97 8.61
N GLY A 306 -14.65 -28.41 9.49
CA GLY A 306 -14.27 -27.91 10.81
C GLY A 306 -13.83 -26.45 10.83
N LEU A 307 -13.97 -25.71 9.72
CA LEU A 307 -13.68 -24.27 9.75
C LEU A 307 -14.76 -23.50 10.52
N GLN A 308 -14.33 -22.44 11.21
CA GLN A 308 -15.15 -21.63 12.09
C GLN A 308 -15.72 -20.40 11.40
N LEU A 309 -17.04 -20.25 11.58
CA LEU A 309 -17.88 -19.09 11.30
C LEU A 309 -17.49 -17.81 12.06
N ALA A 310 -16.93 -16.76 11.45
CA ALA A 310 -17.08 -15.40 11.97
C ALA A 310 -17.77 -14.42 11.00
N ALA A 311 -18.57 -13.51 11.56
CA ALA A 311 -19.35 -12.53 10.82
C ALA A 311 -19.23 -11.15 11.51
N PRO A 312 -18.13 -10.42 11.30
CA PRO A 312 -17.89 -9.15 11.99
C PRO A 312 -18.94 -8.11 11.62
N LEU A 313 -19.46 -7.39 12.62
CA LEU A 313 -20.48 -6.33 12.42
C LEU A 313 -20.08 -5.20 11.48
N SER A 314 -18.78 -4.92 11.45
CA SER A 314 -18.16 -3.87 10.66
C SER A 314 -18.13 -4.18 9.17
N PHE A 315 -18.37 -5.44 8.79
CA PHE A 315 -18.53 -5.84 7.41
C PHE A 315 -19.94 -5.48 6.96
N GLN A 316 -20.08 -5.07 5.70
CA GLN A 316 -21.40 -4.71 5.18
C GLN A 316 -22.35 -5.92 5.28
N PRO A 317 -23.60 -5.71 5.72
CA PRO A 317 -24.56 -6.80 5.80
C PRO A 317 -24.85 -7.37 4.41
N ALA A 318 -25.18 -8.66 4.38
CA ALA A 318 -25.62 -9.34 3.18
C ALA A 318 -26.79 -8.58 2.53
N ALA A 319 -26.86 -8.55 1.20
CA ALA A 319 -28.05 -8.03 0.52
C ALA A 319 -29.20 -9.04 0.64
N ASP A 320 -30.45 -8.57 0.65
CA ASP A 320 -31.61 -9.45 0.54
C ASP A 320 -31.54 -10.24 -0.77
N GLN A 321 -31.21 -11.52 -0.67
CA GLN A 321 -31.15 -12.40 -1.83
C GLN A 321 -32.50 -13.06 -2.06
N ALA A 322 -32.95 -13.04 -3.32
CA ALA A 322 -34.04 -13.91 -3.72
C ALA A 322 -33.68 -15.36 -3.37
N PRO A 323 -34.63 -16.16 -2.84
CA PRO A 323 -34.34 -17.56 -2.58
C PRO A 323 -33.89 -18.23 -3.88
N PRO A 324 -32.94 -19.19 -3.79
CA PRO A 324 -32.52 -19.90 -4.98
C PRO A 324 -33.73 -20.55 -5.65
N GLY A 325 -33.71 -20.66 -6.98
CA GLY A 325 -34.74 -21.39 -7.70
C GLY A 325 -34.95 -22.78 -7.07
N TYR A 326 -36.20 -23.24 -7.06
CA TYR A 326 -36.63 -24.52 -6.53
C TYR A 326 -35.70 -25.69 -6.89
N GLY A 327 -35.24 -25.78 -8.14
CA GLY A 327 -34.31 -26.84 -8.56
C GLY A 327 -32.94 -26.76 -7.87
N ALA A 328 -32.41 -25.54 -7.71
CA ALA A 328 -31.14 -25.29 -7.02
C ALA A 328 -31.29 -25.51 -5.50
N GLN A 329 -32.44 -25.14 -4.94
CA GLN A 329 -32.79 -25.41 -3.55
C GLN A 329 -32.83 -26.91 -3.25
N LEU A 330 -33.45 -27.72 -4.12
CA LEU A 330 -33.46 -29.18 -3.95
C LEU A 330 -32.06 -29.79 -4.06
N THR A 331 -31.22 -29.27 -4.97
CA THR A 331 -29.83 -29.73 -5.07
C THR A 331 -29.04 -29.40 -3.81
N LEU A 332 -29.20 -28.19 -3.27
CA LEU A 332 -28.57 -27.80 -2.01
C LEU A 332 -29.02 -28.71 -0.85
N ARG A 333 -30.34 -28.93 -0.69
CA ARG A 333 -30.89 -29.86 0.30
C ARG A 333 -30.37 -31.29 0.13
N ALA A 334 -30.22 -31.77 -1.11
CA ALA A 334 -29.62 -33.08 -1.40
C ALA A 334 -28.17 -33.15 -0.93
N LEU A 335 -27.35 -32.14 -1.24
CA LEU A 335 -25.95 -32.05 -0.81
C LEU A 335 -25.81 -31.86 0.71
N GLN A 336 -26.82 -31.28 1.34
CA GLN A 336 -26.90 -31.12 2.78
C GLN A 336 -27.39 -32.38 3.51
N GLY A 337 -27.97 -33.35 2.80
CA GLY A 337 -28.54 -34.56 3.39
C GLY A 337 -29.96 -34.37 3.94
N GLU A 338 -30.61 -33.27 3.58
CA GLU A 338 -31.96 -32.88 4.05
C GLU A 338 -33.09 -33.50 3.20
N LEU A 339 -32.75 -34.18 2.10
CA LEU A 339 -33.69 -34.92 1.25
C LEU A 339 -33.62 -36.42 1.54
N ALA A 340 -34.25 -36.85 2.63
CA ALA A 340 -34.27 -38.26 3.05
C ALA A 340 -35.59 -38.99 2.70
N ASP A 341 -36.72 -38.27 2.66
CA ASP A 341 -38.05 -38.85 2.45
C ASP A 341 -38.61 -38.52 1.04
N PRO A 342 -38.68 -39.51 0.13
CA PRO A 342 -39.27 -39.34 -1.19
C PRO A 342 -40.76 -38.95 -1.14
N ASP A 343 -41.50 -39.38 -0.13
CA ASP A 343 -42.95 -39.22 -0.06
C ASP A 343 -43.32 -37.81 0.40
N ALA A 344 -42.62 -37.31 1.41
CA ALA A 344 -42.69 -35.90 1.80
C ALA A 344 -42.37 -34.96 0.63
N LEU A 345 -41.28 -35.21 -0.12
CA LEU A 345 -40.91 -34.37 -1.27
C LEU A 345 -41.95 -34.43 -2.40
N ARG A 346 -42.52 -35.61 -2.66
CA ARG A 346 -43.62 -35.77 -3.65
C ARG A 346 -44.85 -34.97 -3.24
N ALA A 347 -45.20 -34.99 -1.95
CA ALA A 347 -46.32 -34.22 -1.42
C ALA A 347 -46.07 -32.72 -1.52
N GLU A 348 -44.89 -32.25 -1.07
CA GLU A 348 -44.42 -30.86 -1.14
C GLU A 348 -44.49 -30.33 -2.58
N PHE A 349 -43.88 -31.04 -3.53
CA PHE A 349 -43.85 -30.64 -4.93
C PHE A 349 -45.24 -30.65 -5.57
N SER A 350 -46.05 -31.68 -5.32
CA SER A 350 -47.42 -31.76 -5.84
C SER A 350 -48.27 -30.60 -5.33
N ALA A 351 -48.17 -30.25 -4.05
CA ALA A 351 -48.87 -29.12 -3.45
C ALA A 351 -48.43 -27.79 -4.09
N ALA A 352 -47.11 -27.59 -4.23
CA ALA A 352 -46.54 -26.38 -4.84
C ALA A 352 -46.98 -26.17 -6.31
N VAL A 353 -47.04 -27.25 -7.10
CA VAL A 353 -47.54 -27.19 -8.50
C VAL A 353 -49.04 -26.88 -8.54
N ARG A 354 -49.85 -27.54 -7.70
CA ARG A 354 -51.31 -27.34 -7.67
C ARG A 354 -51.69 -25.94 -7.22
N SER A 355 -51.02 -25.42 -6.19
CA SER A 355 -51.21 -24.05 -5.70
C SER A 355 -50.95 -23.01 -6.81
N ARG A 356 -49.80 -23.10 -7.49
CA ARG A 356 -49.46 -22.20 -8.61
C ARG A 356 -50.36 -22.38 -9.83
N ALA A 357 -50.90 -23.57 -10.04
CA ALA A 357 -51.86 -23.82 -11.12
C ALA A 357 -53.25 -23.24 -10.80
N ALA A 358 -53.66 -23.21 -9.52
CA ALA A 358 -54.94 -22.68 -9.06
C ALA A 358 -54.97 -21.14 -8.95
N ALA A 359 -53.83 -20.48 -8.74
CA ALA A 359 -53.70 -19.02 -8.62
C ALA A 359 -53.99 -18.22 -9.93
N GLY A 360 -54.57 -18.85 -10.97
CA GLY A 360 -54.84 -18.23 -12.27
C GLY A 360 -56.16 -17.45 -12.32
N GLY A 361 -56.15 -16.19 -11.88
CA GLY A 361 -57.15 -15.17 -12.24
C GLY A 361 -56.78 -14.43 -13.54
N ALA A 362 -57.77 -13.83 -14.21
CA ALA A 362 -57.62 -13.16 -15.50
C ALA A 362 -56.70 -11.93 -15.43
N GLY A 363 -55.63 -11.94 -16.23
CA GLY A 363 -54.74 -10.79 -16.46
C GLY A 363 -53.39 -10.87 -15.74
N GLY A 364 -52.31 -11.09 -16.49
CA GLY A 364 -50.92 -11.01 -15.99
C GLY A 364 -50.25 -12.36 -15.70
N ALA A 365 -48.92 -12.39 -15.79
CA ALA A 365 -48.03 -13.56 -15.86
C ALA A 365 -48.02 -14.52 -14.63
N GLY A 366 -49.00 -14.47 -13.72
CA GLY A 366 -48.96 -15.10 -12.39
C GLY A 366 -49.61 -16.49 -12.22
N GLY A 367 -50.29 -17.05 -13.23
CA GLY A 367 -51.01 -18.33 -13.09
C GLY A 367 -50.17 -19.56 -13.48
N ALA A 368 -50.72 -20.41 -14.35
CA ALA A 368 -50.07 -21.65 -14.82
C ALA A 368 -48.77 -21.46 -15.66
N GLY A 369 -48.23 -20.24 -15.76
CA GLY A 369 -46.83 -19.99 -16.12
C GLY A 369 -45.87 -20.32 -14.97
N GLY A 370 -46.22 -19.95 -13.74
CA GLY A 370 -45.43 -20.26 -12.54
C GLY A 370 -45.38 -21.76 -12.22
N ALA A 371 -46.49 -22.48 -12.42
CA ALA A 371 -46.48 -23.95 -12.32
C ALA A 371 -45.56 -24.60 -13.37
N TRP A 372 -45.51 -24.03 -14.59
CA TRP A 372 -44.64 -24.52 -15.66
C TRP A 372 -43.16 -24.26 -15.39
N ALA A 373 -42.82 -23.07 -14.86
CA ALA A 373 -41.48 -22.71 -14.42
C ALA A 373 -40.97 -23.66 -13.33
N LEU A 374 -41.78 -23.88 -12.28
CA LEU A 374 -41.47 -24.82 -11.20
C LEU A 374 -41.19 -26.24 -11.72
N MET A 375 -41.98 -26.70 -12.69
CA MET A 375 -41.77 -28.01 -13.31
C MET A 375 -40.55 -28.05 -14.24
N ASN A 376 -40.13 -26.93 -14.84
CA ASN A 376 -38.87 -26.86 -15.58
C ASN A 376 -37.67 -27.02 -14.64
N GLU A 377 -37.71 -26.38 -13.48
CA GLU A 377 -36.68 -26.50 -12.45
C GLU A 377 -36.61 -27.92 -11.85
N MET A 378 -37.76 -28.58 -11.67
CA MET A 378 -37.79 -29.99 -11.28
C MET A 378 -37.18 -30.90 -12.36
N ASP A 379 -37.44 -30.64 -13.65
CA ASP A 379 -36.80 -31.40 -14.73
C ASP A 379 -35.26 -31.22 -14.72
N ALA A 380 -34.77 -30.02 -14.36
CA ALA A 380 -33.33 -29.78 -14.20
C ALA A 380 -32.75 -30.59 -13.01
N PHE A 381 -33.40 -30.55 -11.85
CA PHE A 381 -33.00 -31.36 -10.69
C PHE A 381 -32.96 -32.86 -11.00
N LEU A 382 -34.01 -33.39 -11.65
CA LEU A 382 -34.11 -34.81 -12.01
C LEU A 382 -33.06 -35.25 -13.04
N ALA A 383 -32.57 -34.33 -13.90
CA ALA A 383 -31.51 -34.62 -14.86
C ALA A 383 -30.15 -34.82 -14.16
N GLY A 384 -29.96 -34.17 -13.01
CA GLY A 384 -28.73 -34.18 -12.21
C GLY A 384 -28.09 -32.79 -12.13
N PRO A 385 -27.16 -32.58 -11.18
CA PRO A 385 -26.54 -31.28 -10.94
C PRO A 385 -25.73 -30.76 -12.13
N GLU A 386 -25.19 -31.64 -12.99
CA GLU A 386 -24.46 -31.23 -14.19
C GLU A 386 -25.37 -30.49 -15.20
N ALA A 387 -26.66 -30.82 -15.24
CA ALA A 387 -27.64 -30.14 -16.08
C ALA A 387 -27.96 -28.71 -15.60
N MET A 388 -27.49 -28.33 -14.40
CA MET A 388 -27.66 -26.99 -13.84
C MET A 388 -26.48 -26.05 -14.14
N VAL A 389 -25.36 -26.61 -14.63
CA VAL A 389 -24.08 -25.90 -14.79
C VAL A 389 -23.82 -25.45 -16.24
N LEU A 390 -24.33 -26.20 -17.21
CA LEU A 390 -24.14 -25.93 -18.64
C LEU A 390 -25.43 -25.36 -19.22
N PRO A 391 -25.46 -24.12 -19.77
CA PRO A 391 -26.65 -23.56 -20.42
C PRO A 391 -27.02 -24.23 -21.75
N ALA A 392 -26.59 -25.47 -21.98
CA ALA A 392 -26.89 -26.24 -23.17
C ALA A 392 -27.31 -27.66 -22.77
N ALA A 393 -28.61 -27.89 -22.62
CA ALA A 393 -29.15 -29.22 -22.87
C ALA A 393 -30.59 -29.18 -23.36
N ARG A 394 -31.45 -28.31 -22.81
CA ARG A 394 -32.83 -28.17 -23.30
C ARG A 394 -33.35 -26.75 -23.15
N PRO A 395 -33.88 -26.11 -24.21
CA PRO A 395 -34.59 -24.86 -24.05
C PRO A 395 -35.77 -25.06 -23.09
N PRO A 396 -36.05 -24.07 -22.20
CA PRO A 396 -37.22 -24.14 -21.34
C PRO A 396 -38.43 -24.34 -22.22
N ARG A 397 -39.21 -25.38 -21.90
CA ARG A 397 -40.41 -25.68 -22.68
C ARG A 397 -41.40 -24.52 -22.49
N PRO A 398 -41.91 -23.93 -23.58
CA PRO A 398 -42.79 -22.77 -23.49
C PRO A 398 -44.11 -23.16 -22.80
N PRO A 399 -44.77 -22.21 -22.12
CA PRO A 399 -46.09 -22.43 -21.55
C PRO A 399 -47.09 -22.81 -22.64
N LEU A 400 -47.89 -23.85 -22.38
CA LEU A 400 -48.85 -24.39 -23.35
C LEU A 400 -50.08 -23.48 -23.51
N ARG A 401 -50.49 -23.24 -24.76
CA ARG A 401 -51.75 -22.58 -25.13
C ARG A 401 -52.94 -23.57 -25.01
N PRO A 402 -54.19 -23.09 -24.80
CA PRO A 402 -55.40 -23.93 -24.77
C PRO A 402 -55.56 -24.80 -26.04
N PRO A 403 -56.37 -25.88 -26.04
CA PRO A 403 -57.33 -26.31 -25.01
C PRO A 403 -56.84 -27.39 -24.02
N PHE A 404 -55.73 -28.10 -24.28
CA PHE A 404 -55.30 -29.27 -23.46
C PHE A 404 -54.34 -28.96 -22.29
N ARG A 405 -54.36 -27.72 -21.79
CA ARG A 405 -53.37 -27.23 -20.82
C ARG A 405 -53.34 -28.04 -19.52
N SER A 406 -54.50 -28.25 -18.88
CA SER A 406 -54.61 -28.98 -17.61
C SER A 406 -54.21 -30.45 -17.72
N TRP A 407 -54.63 -31.14 -18.78
CA TRP A 407 -54.28 -32.54 -18.99
C TRP A 407 -52.77 -32.75 -19.18
N ARG A 408 -52.12 -31.90 -20.01
CA ARG A 408 -50.67 -31.97 -20.23
C ARG A 408 -49.88 -31.67 -18.95
N LEU A 409 -50.36 -30.71 -18.15
CA LEU A 409 -49.75 -30.36 -16.86
C LEU A 409 -49.84 -31.53 -15.87
N GLN A 410 -51.03 -32.13 -15.69
CA GLN A 410 -51.21 -33.31 -14.82
C GLN A 410 -50.39 -34.52 -15.29
N ARG A 411 -50.31 -34.77 -16.61
CA ARG A 411 -49.50 -35.86 -17.16
C ARG A 411 -48.02 -35.68 -16.85
N ARG A 412 -47.49 -34.46 -17.00
CA ARG A 412 -46.09 -34.14 -16.67
C ARG A 412 -45.84 -34.25 -15.16
N LEU A 413 -46.76 -33.78 -14.32
CA LEU A 413 -46.65 -33.87 -12.86
C LEU A 413 -46.56 -35.33 -12.42
N ARG A 414 -47.46 -36.20 -12.92
CA ARG A 414 -47.41 -37.64 -12.63
C ARG A 414 -46.07 -38.27 -13.02
N ARG A 415 -45.47 -37.85 -14.13
CA ARG A 415 -44.16 -38.35 -14.58
C ARG A 415 -43.04 -37.91 -13.61
N GLN A 416 -43.03 -36.66 -13.19
CA GLN A 416 -42.01 -36.14 -12.26
C GLN A 416 -42.14 -36.77 -10.87
N LEU A 417 -43.37 -36.93 -10.36
CA LEU A 417 -43.63 -37.61 -9.09
C LEU A 417 -43.17 -39.09 -9.12
N ARG A 418 -43.31 -39.77 -10.26
CA ARG A 418 -42.76 -41.13 -10.42
C ARG A 418 -41.23 -41.11 -10.47
N ALA A 419 -40.60 -40.10 -11.06
CA ALA A 419 -39.14 -40.01 -11.10
C ALA A 419 -38.54 -39.78 -9.70
N LEU A 420 -39.25 -39.03 -8.84
CA LEU A 420 -38.85 -38.78 -7.45
C LEU A 420 -38.83 -40.03 -6.57
N SER A 421 -39.43 -41.16 -6.97
CA SER A 421 -39.25 -42.41 -6.22
C SER A 421 -37.81 -42.93 -6.24
N ARG A 422 -36.97 -42.40 -7.14
CA ARG A 422 -35.53 -42.69 -7.21
C ARG A 422 -34.67 -41.66 -6.46
N LEU A 423 -35.25 -40.94 -5.49
CA LEU A 423 -34.56 -39.91 -4.72
C LEU A 423 -33.22 -40.36 -4.10
N PRO A 424 -33.08 -41.56 -3.50
CA PRO A 424 -31.78 -41.98 -2.96
C PRO A 424 -30.67 -42.03 -4.02
N GLN A 425 -31.00 -42.48 -5.23
CA GLN A 425 -30.06 -42.53 -6.35
C GLN A 425 -29.71 -41.11 -6.84
N LEU A 426 -30.66 -40.19 -6.81
CA LEU A 426 -30.43 -38.78 -7.14
C LEU A 426 -29.50 -38.12 -6.11
N VAL A 427 -29.73 -38.32 -4.81
CA VAL A 427 -28.86 -37.78 -3.74
C VAL A 427 -27.44 -38.33 -3.84
N GLN A 428 -27.29 -39.63 -4.11
CA GLN A 428 -25.98 -40.25 -4.33
C GLN A 428 -25.28 -39.64 -5.56
N ARG A 429 -26.01 -39.44 -6.67
CA ARG A 429 -25.49 -38.75 -7.86
C ARG A 429 -25.07 -37.31 -7.57
N CYS A 430 -25.87 -36.55 -6.82
CA CYS A 430 -25.53 -35.19 -6.39
C CYS A 430 -24.22 -35.17 -5.61
N SER A 431 -24.06 -36.08 -4.66
CA SER A 431 -22.85 -36.20 -3.83
C SER A 431 -21.62 -36.55 -4.67
N ALA A 432 -21.74 -37.47 -5.62
CA ALA A 432 -20.65 -37.87 -6.52
C ALA A 432 -20.27 -36.74 -7.50
N ALA A 433 -21.27 -36.02 -8.03
CA ALA A 433 -21.06 -34.91 -8.94
C ALA A 433 -20.43 -33.70 -8.25
N ARG A 434 -20.76 -33.42 -6.98
CA ARG A 434 -20.15 -32.33 -6.19
C ARG A 434 -18.62 -32.38 -6.26
N ALA A 435 -18.03 -33.55 -6.06
CA ALA A 435 -16.57 -33.72 -6.07
C ALA A 435 -15.95 -33.39 -7.43
N ARG A 436 -16.67 -33.61 -8.53
CA ARG A 436 -16.24 -33.30 -9.90
C ARG A 436 -16.47 -31.83 -10.26
N LEU A 437 -17.60 -31.27 -9.85
CA LEU A 437 -17.98 -29.88 -10.15
C LEU A 437 -17.12 -28.86 -9.39
N ALA A 438 -16.62 -29.22 -8.21
CA ALA A 438 -15.70 -28.41 -7.42
C ALA A 438 -14.22 -28.46 -7.91
N THR A 439 -13.96 -29.09 -9.07
CA THR A 439 -12.59 -29.31 -9.56
C THR A 439 -12.00 -28.10 -10.28
N ILE A 440 -10.68 -27.92 -10.15
CA ILE A 440 -9.91 -26.95 -10.94
C ILE A 440 -10.14 -27.21 -12.43
N ALA A 441 -10.14 -28.49 -12.84
CA ALA A 441 -10.33 -28.88 -14.24
C ALA A 441 -11.71 -28.48 -14.77
N CYS A 442 -12.77 -28.63 -13.97
CA CYS A 442 -14.11 -28.19 -14.36
C CYS A 442 -14.15 -26.67 -14.58
N TRP A 443 -13.58 -25.90 -13.66
CA TRP A 443 -13.49 -24.44 -13.80
C TRP A 443 -12.60 -23.99 -14.96
N ALA A 444 -11.46 -24.64 -15.19
CA ALA A 444 -10.58 -24.37 -16.33
C ALA A 444 -11.30 -24.55 -17.67
N GLN A 445 -12.11 -25.62 -17.79
CA GLN A 445 -12.91 -25.89 -18.98
C GLN A 445 -13.98 -24.81 -19.19
N MET A 446 -14.72 -24.44 -18.14
CA MET A 446 -15.73 -23.38 -18.21
C MET A 446 -15.11 -22.00 -18.52
N ALA A 447 -13.89 -21.77 -18.06
CA ALA A 447 -13.13 -20.55 -18.28
C ALA A 447 -12.52 -20.44 -19.69
N GLY A 448 -12.64 -21.47 -20.55
CA GLY A 448 -12.04 -21.47 -21.88
C GLY A 448 -10.50 -21.60 -21.88
N ASN A 449 -9.88 -21.86 -20.72
CA ASN A 449 -8.42 -21.98 -20.52
C ASN A 449 -7.86 -23.34 -21.00
N GLN A 450 -8.15 -23.75 -22.24
CA GLN A 450 -7.57 -24.96 -22.83
C GLN A 450 -6.30 -24.66 -23.63
N PRO A 451 -5.20 -25.46 -23.47
CA PRO A 451 -4.35 -25.78 -24.60
C PRO A 451 -5.16 -26.61 -25.61
N ALA A 452 -4.92 -26.39 -26.91
CA ALA A 452 -5.69 -26.93 -28.03
C ALA A 452 -6.27 -28.35 -27.81
N ALA A 453 -7.61 -28.42 -27.84
CA ALA A 453 -8.47 -29.56 -28.16
C ALA A 453 -7.88 -30.99 -27.96
N ASP A 454 -8.27 -31.65 -26.87
CA ASP A 454 -8.53 -33.09 -26.93
C ASP A 454 -9.98 -33.38 -26.48
N PRO A 455 -10.90 -33.62 -27.43
CA PRO A 455 -12.29 -34.05 -27.17
C PRO A 455 -12.40 -35.36 -26.37
N ALA A 456 -11.29 -36.08 -26.13
CA ALA A 456 -11.27 -37.37 -25.42
C ALA A 456 -11.39 -37.28 -23.88
N LEU A 457 -11.38 -36.09 -23.28
CA LEU A 457 -11.42 -35.88 -21.81
C LEU A 457 -12.80 -36.12 -21.15
N VAL A 458 -13.87 -36.36 -21.92
CA VAL A 458 -15.26 -36.49 -21.41
C VAL A 458 -15.65 -37.96 -21.07
N ARG A 459 -14.72 -38.92 -21.13
CA ARG A 459 -15.04 -40.34 -20.81
C ARG A 459 -14.94 -40.66 -19.29
N PRO A 460 -15.89 -41.42 -18.73
CA PRO A 460 -16.03 -41.68 -17.29
C PRO A 460 -14.83 -42.39 -16.62
N GLY A 461 -13.95 -43.06 -17.37
CA GLY A 461 -12.75 -43.74 -16.85
C GLY A 461 -11.52 -42.86 -16.61
N ARG A 462 -11.55 -41.56 -16.96
CA ARG A 462 -10.42 -40.61 -16.76
C ARG A 462 -10.75 -39.42 -15.83
N ALA A 463 -11.96 -39.35 -15.29
CA ALA A 463 -12.31 -38.37 -14.25
C ALA A 463 -11.45 -38.56 -12.98
N GLU A 464 -11.05 -39.80 -12.67
CA GLU A 464 -10.11 -40.11 -11.59
C GLU A 464 -8.72 -39.52 -11.87
N THR A 465 -8.22 -39.59 -13.11
CA THR A 465 -6.92 -39.00 -13.48
C THR A 465 -6.90 -37.46 -13.40
N ALA A 466 -8.01 -36.80 -13.76
CA ALA A 466 -8.13 -35.34 -13.63
C ALA A 466 -8.22 -34.90 -12.16
N LEU A 467 -9.00 -35.63 -11.34
CA LEU A 467 -9.10 -35.38 -9.91
C LEU A 467 -7.76 -35.63 -9.18
N GLN A 468 -7.03 -36.67 -9.59
CA GLN A 468 -5.70 -36.97 -9.05
C GLN A 468 -4.69 -35.88 -9.40
N ARG A 469 -4.63 -35.45 -10.66
CA ARG A 469 -3.78 -34.33 -11.08
C ARG A 469 -4.11 -33.02 -10.35
N GLN A 470 -5.40 -32.76 -10.08
CA GLN A 470 -5.80 -31.64 -9.24
C GLN A 470 -5.27 -31.77 -7.81
N ARG A 471 -5.38 -32.95 -7.20
CA ARG A 471 -4.88 -33.18 -5.83
C ARG A 471 -3.38 -32.93 -5.75
N GLU A 472 -2.63 -33.34 -6.77
CA GLU A 472 -1.19 -33.06 -6.88
C GLU A 472 -0.90 -31.56 -7.01
N LEU A 473 -1.59 -30.83 -7.90
CA LEU A 473 -1.44 -29.38 -8.04
C LEU A 473 -1.79 -28.63 -6.76
N ALA A 474 -2.91 -28.98 -6.12
CA ALA A 474 -3.31 -28.40 -4.85
C ALA A 474 -2.28 -28.67 -3.74
N ALA A 475 -1.71 -29.88 -3.67
CA ALA A 475 -0.66 -30.21 -2.72
C ALA A 475 0.62 -29.40 -2.97
N LEU A 476 1.01 -29.21 -4.23
CA LEU A 476 2.15 -28.35 -4.61
C LEU A 476 1.91 -26.89 -4.20
N HIS A 477 0.74 -26.34 -4.48
CA HIS A 477 0.39 -24.96 -4.07
C HIS A 477 0.40 -24.79 -2.56
N LEU A 478 -0.16 -25.76 -1.82
CA LEU A 478 -0.11 -25.74 -0.35
C LEU A 478 1.33 -25.80 0.19
N LYS A 479 2.19 -26.60 -0.44
CA LYS A 479 3.61 -26.68 -0.07
C LYS A 479 4.34 -25.37 -0.37
N ALA A 480 4.11 -24.79 -1.54
CA ALA A 480 4.68 -23.51 -1.94
C ALA A 480 4.24 -22.36 -1.03
N ASP A 481 2.94 -22.25 -0.72
CA ASP A 481 2.39 -21.26 0.22
C ASP A 481 2.98 -21.43 1.63
N THR A 482 3.12 -22.67 2.11
CA THR A 482 3.76 -22.96 3.41
C THR A 482 5.20 -22.46 3.45
N PHE A 483 5.98 -22.72 2.39
CA PHE A 483 7.35 -22.23 2.28
C PHE A 483 7.41 -20.70 2.24
N HIS A 484 6.57 -20.07 1.41
CA HIS A 484 6.55 -18.62 1.25
C HIS A 484 6.20 -17.91 2.56
N ARG A 485 5.17 -18.38 3.29
CA ARG A 485 4.80 -17.82 4.60
C ARG A 485 5.92 -18.00 5.63
N ALA A 486 6.62 -19.13 5.62
CA ALA A 486 7.76 -19.36 6.52
C ALA A 486 8.91 -18.38 6.26
N GLU A 487 9.22 -18.11 5.00
CA GLU A 487 10.23 -17.13 4.57
C GLU A 487 9.83 -15.70 4.99
N GLN A 488 8.60 -15.29 4.71
CA GLN A 488 8.06 -13.98 5.11
C GLN A 488 8.14 -13.78 6.63
N ASN A 489 7.80 -14.80 7.41
CA ASN A 489 7.87 -14.75 8.86
C ASN A 489 9.32 -14.71 9.38
N ALA A 490 10.26 -15.40 8.72
CA ALA A 490 11.68 -15.32 9.04
C ALA A 490 12.23 -13.90 8.80
N ARG A 491 11.95 -13.31 7.63
CA ARG A 491 12.35 -11.94 7.28
C ARG A 491 11.78 -10.91 8.25
N SER A 492 10.49 -11.04 8.60
CA SER A 492 9.84 -10.14 9.55
C SER A 492 10.46 -10.22 10.96
N ARG A 493 10.88 -11.42 11.39
CA ARG A 493 11.61 -11.58 12.67
C ARG A 493 12.99 -10.93 12.64
N GLN A 494 13.75 -11.09 11.55
CA GLN A 494 15.06 -10.46 11.41
C GLN A 494 14.97 -8.94 11.42
N LEU A 495 13.99 -8.35 10.72
CA LEU A 495 13.78 -6.90 10.73
C LEU A 495 13.46 -6.38 12.14
N ARG A 496 12.56 -7.04 12.87
CA ARG A 496 12.27 -6.68 14.27
C ARG A 496 13.50 -6.78 15.16
N GLN A 497 14.29 -7.85 15.02
CA GLN A 497 15.52 -8.01 15.78
C GLN A 497 16.50 -6.87 15.50
N LEU A 498 16.60 -6.41 14.24
CA LEU A 498 17.43 -5.27 13.87
C LEU A 498 16.89 -3.96 14.47
N GLU A 499 15.58 -3.71 14.37
CA GLU A 499 14.94 -2.54 15.01
C GLU A 499 15.18 -2.52 16.52
N ASP A 500 15.00 -3.66 17.19
CA ASP A 500 15.23 -3.81 18.62
C ASP A 500 16.70 -3.58 18.97
N GLN A 501 17.64 -4.05 18.14
CA GLN A 501 19.06 -3.77 18.30
C GLN A 501 19.38 -2.29 18.11
N LEU A 502 18.81 -1.64 17.09
CA LEU A 502 18.98 -0.19 16.86
C LEU A 502 18.41 0.62 18.03
N ALA A 503 17.24 0.24 18.54
CA ALA A 503 16.61 0.86 19.70
C ALA A 503 17.43 0.64 20.98
N HIS A 504 17.88 -0.60 21.23
CA HIS A 504 18.70 -0.97 22.39
C HIS A 504 20.01 -0.19 22.42
N ASN A 505 20.68 -0.09 21.27
CA ASN A 505 21.90 0.70 21.09
C ASN A 505 21.63 2.20 20.97
N ARG A 506 20.35 2.63 21.02
CA ARG A 506 19.90 4.03 20.89
C ARG A 506 20.37 4.69 19.60
N LEU A 507 20.56 3.91 18.54
CA LEU A 507 20.91 4.38 17.19
C LEU A 507 19.71 4.98 16.45
N LEU A 508 18.50 4.82 16.99
CA LEU A 508 17.29 5.53 16.52
C LEU A 508 17.15 6.93 17.12
N ASP A 509 17.99 7.32 18.09
CA ASP A 509 18.01 8.66 18.67
C ASP A 509 18.87 9.59 17.82
N THR A 510 18.26 10.20 16.82
CA THR A 510 18.92 11.10 15.87
C THR A 510 19.59 12.29 16.57
N ALA A 511 18.96 12.82 17.63
CA ALA A 511 19.53 13.92 18.41
C ALA A 511 20.83 13.52 19.09
N ARG A 512 20.90 12.31 19.65
CA ARG A 512 22.14 11.79 20.24
C ARG A 512 23.20 11.51 19.18
N ALA A 513 22.84 10.91 18.06
CA ALA A 513 23.78 10.65 16.97
C ALA A 513 24.40 11.95 16.44
N HIS A 514 23.58 13.01 16.28
CA HIS A 514 24.07 14.34 15.92
C HIS A 514 24.98 14.92 17.01
N ALA A 515 24.63 14.80 18.29
CA ALA A 515 25.46 15.30 19.39
C ALA A 515 26.83 14.61 19.46
N ASP A 516 26.90 13.29 19.24
CA ASP A 516 28.16 12.56 19.20
C ASP A 516 29.01 12.96 17.98
N GLN A 517 28.37 13.17 16.83
CA GLN A 517 29.04 13.68 15.63
C GLN A 517 29.52 15.13 15.77
N ASP A 518 28.78 15.97 16.49
CA ASP A 518 29.17 17.34 16.79
C ASP A 518 30.37 17.37 17.72
N ARG A 519 30.41 16.48 18.72
CA ARG A 519 31.59 16.31 19.57
C ARG A 519 32.81 15.88 18.75
N ALA A 520 32.65 14.91 17.85
CA ALA A 520 33.72 14.47 16.95
C ALA A 520 34.19 15.61 16.02
N SER A 521 33.25 16.38 15.46
CA SER A 521 33.53 17.52 14.60
C SER A 521 34.30 18.61 15.35
N GLN A 522 33.91 18.93 16.58
CA GLN A 522 34.61 19.90 17.43
C GLN A 522 36.05 19.46 17.75
N ILE A 523 36.27 18.17 18.02
CA ILE A 523 37.62 17.62 18.21
C ILE A 523 38.45 17.79 16.92
N LEU A 524 37.89 17.43 15.76
CA LEU A 524 38.60 17.58 14.48
C LEU A 524 38.88 19.06 14.15
N LEU A 525 37.95 19.97 14.42
CA LEU A 525 38.18 21.41 14.25
C LEU A 525 39.35 21.91 15.13
N SER A 526 39.51 21.38 16.34
CA SER A 526 40.65 21.73 17.19
C SER A 526 42.00 21.30 16.59
N VAL A 527 42.02 20.17 15.86
CA VAL A 527 43.21 19.65 15.15
C VAL A 527 43.50 20.44 13.87
N LEU A 528 42.47 20.98 13.22
CA LEU A 528 42.60 21.75 11.98
C LEU A 528 43.04 23.20 12.23
N ARG A 529 42.81 23.75 13.43
CA ARG A 529 43.19 25.13 13.78
C ARG A 529 44.70 25.33 13.58
N ASN A 530 45.08 26.31 12.76
CA ASN A 530 46.48 26.61 12.41
C ASN A 530 47.29 25.41 11.85
N ARG A 531 46.64 24.36 11.36
CA ARG A 531 47.32 23.17 10.79
C ARG A 531 48.24 23.52 9.63
N HIS A 532 47.89 24.56 8.88
CA HIS A 532 48.55 25.02 7.67
C HIS A 532 49.20 26.39 7.85
N LYS A 533 49.70 26.66 9.07
CA LYS A 533 50.29 27.94 9.42
C LYS A 533 51.39 28.35 8.45
N GLY A 534 51.21 29.50 7.79
CA GLY A 534 52.19 30.04 6.85
C GLY A 534 52.12 29.47 5.42
N ALA A 535 51.27 28.47 5.17
CA ALA A 535 51.11 27.88 3.85
C ALA A 535 50.24 28.74 2.93
N ARG A 536 50.37 28.50 1.62
CA ARG A 536 49.46 29.02 0.59
C ARG A 536 48.25 28.09 0.48
N ALA A 537 47.06 28.68 0.48
CA ALA A 537 45.81 28.01 0.12
C ALA A 537 45.40 28.34 -1.32
N VAL A 538 44.84 27.37 -2.03
CA VAL A 538 44.20 27.52 -3.33
C VAL A 538 42.75 27.09 -3.20
N ILE A 539 41.82 28.01 -3.45
CA ILE A 539 40.38 27.75 -3.49
C ILE A 539 39.96 27.63 -4.96
N VAL A 540 39.46 26.44 -5.31
CA VAL A 540 39.08 26.04 -6.66
C VAL A 540 37.57 26.18 -6.82
N GLY A 541 37.15 27.19 -7.58
CA GLY A 541 35.78 27.35 -8.05
C GLY A 541 35.48 26.43 -9.24
N ASN A 542 34.23 26.45 -9.71
CA ASN A 542 33.76 25.56 -10.78
C ASN A 542 33.45 26.32 -12.09
N GLY A 543 34.00 27.52 -12.26
CA GLY A 543 33.75 28.38 -13.42
C GLY A 543 34.36 27.87 -14.73
N PRO A 544 33.84 28.28 -15.90
CA PRO A 544 34.31 27.86 -17.23
C PRO A 544 35.81 28.05 -17.50
N SER A 545 36.47 29.00 -16.84
CA SER A 545 37.90 29.27 -17.03
C SER A 545 38.82 28.27 -16.34
N LEU A 546 38.28 27.40 -15.48
CA LEU A 546 39.03 26.30 -14.88
C LEU A 546 39.38 25.26 -15.94
N ARG A 547 40.65 24.85 -15.97
CA ARG A 547 41.12 23.73 -16.80
C ARG A 547 41.49 22.57 -15.88
N VAL A 548 41.08 21.36 -16.23
CA VAL A 548 41.42 20.17 -15.42
C VAL A 548 42.93 20.01 -15.27
N SER A 549 43.70 20.27 -16.33
CA SER A 549 45.17 20.22 -16.31
C SER A 549 45.83 21.23 -15.35
N ASP A 550 45.10 22.27 -14.91
CA ASP A 550 45.63 23.20 -13.92
C ASP A 550 45.63 22.60 -12.51
N LEU A 551 44.76 21.62 -12.24
CA LEU A 551 44.63 20.97 -10.93
C LEU A 551 45.89 20.18 -10.56
N ASP A 552 46.54 19.53 -11.55
CA ASP A 552 47.79 18.79 -11.36
C ASP A 552 48.96 19.67 -10.89
N ARG A 553 48.87 20.99 -11.10
CA ARG A 553 49.90 21.97 -10.73
C ARG A 553 49.78 22.46 -9.29
N LEU A 554 48.76 22.02 -8.54
CA LEU A 554 48.44 22.54 -7.21
C LEU A 554 49.06 21.75 -6.03
N HIS A 555 49.82 20.69 -6.30
CA HIS A 555 50.30 19.73 -5.29
C HIS A 555 51.15 20.30 -4.13
N ASN A 556 51.70 21.51 -4.26
CA ASN A 556 52.46 22.19 -3.19
C ASN A 556 51.63 23.21 -2.39
N SER A 557 50.32 23.27 -2.61
CA SER A 557 49.41 24.19 -1.92
C SER A 557 48.34 23.41 -1.16
N VAL A 558 47.80 24.03 -0.12
CA VAL A 558 46.59 23.51 0.54
C VAL A 558 45.41 23.81 -0.36
N THR A 559 44.62 22.81 -0.71
CA THR A 559 43.57 22.95 -1.71
C THR A 559 42.17 22.78 -1.13
N PHE A 560 41.29 23.69 -1.51
CA PHE A 560 39.87 23.68 -1.16
C PHE A 560 39.05 23.64 -2.44
N ALA A 561 38.11 22.70 -2.54
CA ALA A 561 37.20 22.64 -3.68
C ALA A 561 35.80 22.20 -3.24
N SER A 562 34.83 22.36 -4.12
CA SER A 562 33.43 22.27 -3.72
C SER A 562 32.49 21.80 -4.81
N ASN A 563 31.28 21.44 -4.41
CA ASN A 563 30.19 21.07 -5.31
C ASN A 563 30.62 19.98 -6.29
N LYS A 564 30.34 20.12 -7.59
CA LYS A 564 30.63 19.05 -8.58
C LYS A 564 32.04 19.10 -9.15
N ILE A 565 33.04 19.62 -8.41
CA ILE A 565 34.45 19.55 -8.82
C ILE A 565 34.92 18.10 -9.07
N TYR A 566 34.29 17.12 -8.40
CA TYR A 566 34.57 15.70 -8.60
C TYR A 566 34.35 15.22 -10.04
N LEU A 567 33.66 15.98 -10.88
CA LEU A 567 33.56 15.68 -12.31
C LEU A 567 34.90 15.76 -13.04
N ALA A 568 35.91 16.42 -12.45
CA ALA A 568 37.27 16.41 -12.98
C ALA A 568 38.04 15.11 -12.67
N TYR A 569 37.59 14.28 -11.72
CA TYR A 569 38.39 13.21 -11.13
C TYR A 569 38.70 12.04 -12.08
N GLU A 570 37.94 11.90 -13.17
CA GLU A 570 38.23 10.91 -14.22
C GLU A 570 39.42 11.34 -15.09
N ASP A 571 39.67 12.66 -15.17
CA ASP A 571 40.68 13.27 -16.04
C ASP A 571 41.95 13.69 -15.28
N THR A 572 41.98 13.57 -13.95
CA THR A 572 43.14 13.89 -13.11
C THR A 572 43.19 13.03 -11.83
N CYS A 573 44.42 12.72 -11.39
CA CYS A 573 44.68 12.10 -10.09
C CYS A 573 44.55 13.08 -8.90
N TRP A 574 44.47 14.38 -9.17
CA TRP A 574 44.35 15.40 -8.13
C TRP A 574 43.05 15.25 -7.34
N ARG A 575 43.15 15.40 -6.01
CA ARG A 575 42.02 15.52 -5.08
C ARG A 575 42.28 16.73 -4.20
N PRO A 576 41.25 17.53 -3.85
CA PRO A 576 41.42 18.63 -2.92
C PRO A 576 41.72 18.08 -1.52
N ASP A 577 42.53 18.79 -0.74
CA ASP A 577 42.74 18.45 0.66
C ASP A 577 41.42 18.55 1.44
N TYR A 578 40.62 19.57 1.11
CA TYR A 578 39.34 19.86 1.74
C TYR A 578 38.23 20.01 0.71
N TYR A 579 37.16 19.24 0.89
CA TYR A 579 35.97 19.28 0.05
C TYR A 579 34.78 19.81 0.84
N SER A 580 34.00 20.71 0.23
CA SER A 580 32.86 21.35 0.89
C SER A 580 31.64 21.53 -0.01
N VAL A 581 30.45 21.41 0.58
CA VAL A 581 29.17 21.76 -0.07
C VAL A 581 28.31 22.51 0.95
N GLU A 582 27.64 23.57 0.48
CA GLU A 582 26.76 24.41 1.31
C GLU A 582 25.34 24.51 0.74
N ASP A 583 25.18 24.33 -0.58
CA ASP A 583 23.88 24.44 -1.25
C ASP A 583 23.05 23.16 -1.11
N HIS A 584 21.82 23.30 -0.59
CA HIS A 584 20.91 22.17 -0.37
C HIS A 584 20.49 21.45 -1.65
N LEU A 585 20.34 22.15 -2.78
CA LEU A 585 20.02 21.51 -4.07
C LEU A 585 21.19 20.67 -4.57
N VAL A 586 22.42 21.12 -4.36
CA VAL A 586 23.62 20.33 -4.72
C VAL A 586 23.67 19.04 -3.91
N ILE A 587 23.41 19.12 -2.60
CA ILE A 587 23.32 17.96 -1.71
C ILE A 587 22.22 17.00 -2.16
N GLN A 588 20.99 17.50 -2.33
CA GLN A 588 19.83 16.65 -2.66
C GLN A 588 19.98 15.97 -4.02
N ASN A 589 20.52 16.68 -5.01
CA ASN A 589 20.67 16.14 -6.36
C ASN A 589 21.85 15.16 -6.49
N ASN A 590 22.84 15.20 -5.58
CA ASN A 590 24.12 14.49 -5.75
C ASN A 590 24.57 13.73 -4.50
N TRP A 591 23.66 13.43 -3.57
CA TRP A 591 23.94 12.84 -2.26
C TRP A 591 24.87 11.63 -2.33
N GLU A 592 24.50 10.60 -3.12
CA GLU A 592 25.26 9.34 -3.18
C GLU A 592 26.68 9.56 -3.70
N ARG A 593 26.84 10.40 -4.74
CA ARG A 593 28.15 10.73 -5.31
C ARG A 593 29.02 11.47 -4.31
N ILE A 594 28.46 12.48 -3.63
CA ILE A 594 29.18 13.28 -2.63
C ILE A 594 29.58 12.43 -1.42
N ALA A 595 28.67 11.59 -0.93
CA ALA A 595 28.93 10.68 0.18
C ALA A 595 30.05 9.69 -0.15
N GLY A 596 30.08 9.17 -1.38
CA GLY A 596 31.11 8.22 -1.86
C GLY A 596 32.45 8.82 -2.26
N LEU A 597 32.66 10.15 -2.17
CA LEU A 597 33.97 10.73 -2.48
C LEU A 597 35.02 10.32 -1.45
N GLU A 598 36.17 9.87 -1.94
CA GLU A 598 37.34 9.52 -1.15
C GLU A 598 38.54 10.44 -1.47
N GLY A 599 39.54 10.46 -0.60
CA GLY A 599 40.79 11.22 -0.82
C GLY A 599 40.77 12.69 -0.39
N SER A 600 39.68 13.16 0.21
CA SER A 600 39.52 14.54 0.72
C SER A 600 38.88 14.54 2.10
N LEU A 601 39.28 15.47 2.97
CA LEU A 601 38.52 15.71 4.21
C LEU A 601 37.29 16.57 3.90
N LYS A 602 36.10 16.05 4.21
CA LYS A 602 34.84 16.76 4.00
C LYS A 602 34.56 17.72 5.16
N ILE A 603 34.38 19.01 4.88
CA ILE A 603 34.07 20.04 5.89
C ILE A 603 32.84 20.81 5.45
N PHE A 604 31.68 20.50 6.02
CA PHE A 604 30.39 21.05 5.59
C PHE A 604 29.76 21.90 6.71
N PRO A 605 28.98 22.94 6.37
CA PRO A 605 28.10 23.61 7.32
C PRO A 605 27.08 22.63 7.94
N ALA A 606 26.83 22.71 9.24
CA ALA A 606 25.99 21.76 9.97
C ALA A 606 24.54 21.69 9.46
N ASN A 607 24.01 22.79 8.93
CA ASN A 607 22.65 22.88 8.39
C ASN A 607 22.42 21.99 7.15
N VAL A 608 23.47 21.47 6.50
CA VAL A 608 23.26 20.49 5.41
C VAL A 608 22.57 19.20 5.89
N ARG A 609 22.67 18.91 7.19
CA ARG A 609 21.95 17.81 7.86
C ARG A 609 20.44 17.99 7.80
N ASP A 610 19.95 19.23 7.85
CA ASP A 610 18.51 19.54 7.76
C ASP A 610 17.94 19.18 6.37
N PHE A 611 18.83 19.02 5.38
CA PHE A 611 18.49 18.58 4.03
C PHE A 611 18.78 17.08 3.78
N GLY A 612 19.05 16.31 4.85
CA GLY A 612 19.22 14.86 4.81
C GLY A 612 20.66 14.36 4.66
N TYR A 613 21.67 15.25 4.71
CA TYR A 613 23.07 14.84 4.58
C TYR A 613 23.66 14.34 5.92
N HIS A 614 23.90 13.03 6.05
CA HIS A 614 24.47 12.41 7.26
C HIS A 614 25.59 11.42 6.93
N ALA A 615 26.82 11.91 6.71
CA ALA A 615 27.98 11.06 6.46
C ALA A 615 28.94 11.08 7.65
N ALA A 616 29.41 9.90 8.09
CA ALA A 616 30.23 9.76 9.28
C ALA A 616 31.65 10.34 9.13
N ASP A 617 32.15 10.42 7.90
CA ASP A 617 33.46 10.94 7.52
C ASP A 617 33.49 12.46 7.26
N THR A 618 32.36 13.14 7.50
CA THR A 618 32.23 14.58 7.32
C THR A 618 32.33 15.34 8.63
N VAL A 619 33.17 16.38 8.64
CA VAL A 619 33.25 17.37 9.72
C VAL A 619 32.12 18.39 9.52
N PHE A 620 31.25 18.52 10.52
CA PHE A 620 30.17 19.49 10.49
C PHE A 620 30.52 20.70 11.34
N VAL A 621 30.54 21.87 10.70
CA VAL A 621 30.86 23.15 11.32
C VAL A 621 29.57 23.84 11.73
N PRO A 622 29.40 24.34 12.98
CA PRO A 622 28.20 25.06 13.36
C PRO A 622 27.87 26.16 12.34
N PHE A 623 26.64 26.20 11.86
CA PHE A 623 26.27 27.13 10.80
C PHE A 623 25.71 28.43 11.38
N ARG A 624 26.17 29.58 10.87
CA ARG A 624 25.70 30.91 11.25
C ARG A 624 24.95 31.53 10.07
N PRO A 625 23.61 31.40 10.03
CA PRO A 625 22.81 31.95 8.95
C PRO A 625 22.71 33.49 9.05
N PRO A 626 22.38 34.19 7.95
CA PRO A 626 21.86 35.56 8.02
C PRO A 626 20.47 35.57 8.68
N ARG A 627 19.96 36.75 9.06
CA ARG A 627 18.55 36.87 9.52
C ARG A 627 17.54 36.43 8.46
N SER A 628 17.85 36.64 7.18
CA SER A 628 17.03 36.23 6.04
C SER A 628 17.91 35.77 4.88
N PHE A 629 17.56 34.63 4.27
CA PHE A 629 18.18 34.18 3.02
C PHE A 629 17.58 34.85 1.77
N GLU A 630 16.35 35.34 1.88
CA GLU A 630 15.64 36.02 0.78
C GLU A 630 16.10 37.47 0.64
N ASP A 631 16.36 38.12 1.78
CA ASP A 631 16.81 39.50 1.85
C ASP A 631 17.96 39.65 2.87
N PRO A 632 19.15 39.11 2.57
CA PRO A 632 20.28 39.15 3.51
C PRO A 632 20.87 40.55 3.68
N LEU A 633 20.71 41.45 2.70
CA LEU A 633 21.29 42.80 2.75
C LEU A 633 20.55 43.76 3.70
N SER A 634 19.32 43.43 4.11
CA SER A 634 18.62 44.20 5.15
C SER A 634 19.08 43.88 6.57
N ASP A 635 19.87 42.82 6.75
CA ASP A 635 20.48 42.48 8.03
C ASP A 635 21.69 43.40 8.29
N PRO A 636 21.65 44.28 9.31
CA PRO A 636 22.75 45.20 9.59
C PRO A 636 24.04 44.48 10.01
N ASP A 637 23.93 43.22 10.46
CA ASP A 637 25.06 42.40 10.88
C ASP A 637 25.64 41.56 9.72
N PHE A 638 25.01 41.62 8.54
CA PHE A 638 25.43 40.89 7.35
C PHE A 638 26.38 41.71 6.46
N PRO A 639 27.37 41.07 5.80
CA PRO A 639 27.82 39.70 6.02
C PRO A 639 28.71 39.62 7.26
N ALA A 640 28.38 38.68 8.15
CA ALA A 640 29.26 38.28 9.23
C ALA A 640 30.41 37.43 8.66
N PHE A 641 31.56 37.41 9.34
CA PHE A 641 32.74 36.63 8.94
C PHE A 641 33.31 35.92 10.16
N SER A 642 33.55 34.61 10.05
CA SER A 642 34.14 33.82 11.13
C SER A 642 35.65 33.66 10.95
N GLU A 643 36.39 33.97 12.00
CA GLU A 643 37.83 33.68 12.11
C GLU A 643 38.06 32.41 12.96
N ASP A 644 36.99 31.84 13.52
CA ASP A 644 37.02 30.68 14.39
C ASP A 644 35.87 29.72 14.09
N LEU A 645 36.18 28.63 13.37
CA LEU A 645 35.18 27.65 12.97
C LEU A 645 34.57 26.87 14.15
N SER A 646 35.19 26.82 15.34
CA SER A 646 34.53 26.16 16.49
C SER A 646 33.31 26.95 16.98
N HIS A 647 33.26 28.26 16.71
CA HIS A 647 32.09 29.11 16.95
C HIS A 647 31.12 29.15 15.76
N GLY A 648 31.51 28.54 14.64
CA GLY A 648 30.70 28.38 13.45
C GLY A 648 31.20 29.12 12.23
N ILE A 649 30.57 28.82 11.09
CA ILE A 649 30.89 29.36 9.77
C ILE A 649 29.76 30.28 9.29
N CYS A 650 30.12 31.46 8.82
CA CYS A 650 29.15 32.46 8.38
C CYS A 650 28.83 32.30 6.90
N TRP A 651 27.53 32.33 6.57
CA TRP A 651 27.07 32.28 5.19
C TRP A 651 27.34 33.60 4.44
N GLY A 652 27.66 33.51 3.15
CA GLY A 652 27.93 34.67 2.28
C GLY A 652 27.52 34.46 0.82
N SER A 653 26.47 33.68 0.59
CA SER A 653 25.92 33.35 -0.75
C SER A 653 26.83 32.52 -1.67
N THR A 654 27.98 32.07 -1.19
CA THR A 654 28.87 31.15 -1.91
C THR A 654 29.70 30.31 -0.95
N ILE A 655 29.89 29.05 -1.29
CA ILE A 655 30.79 28.16 -0.56
C ILE A 655 32.25 28.66 -0.56
N VAL A 656 32.65 29.45 -1.56
CA VAL A 656 33.98 30.07 -1.59
C VAL A 656 34.19 31.01 -0.39
N TYR A 657 33.16 31.74 0.02
CA TYR A 657 33.22 32.63 1.19
C TYR A 657 33.45 31.82 2.48
N SER A 658 32.78 30.68 2.58
CA SER A 658 33.00 29.68 3.63
C SER A 658 34.42 29.10 3.57
N GLN A 659 34.94 28.76 2.39
CA GLN A 659 36.30 28.24 2.22
C GLN A 659 37.40 29.27 2.55
N ILE A 660 37.17 30.57 2.33
CA ILE A 660 38.09 31.63 2.78
C ILE A 660 38.17 31.64 4.32
N GLN A 661 37.03 31.54 5.01
CA GLN A 661 37.00 31.41 6.47
C GLN A 661 37.74 30.15 6.95
N MET A 662 37.59 29.03 6.24
CA MET A 662 38.32 27.79 6.54
C MET A 662 39.83 27.95 6.38
N ALA A 663 40.28 28.52 5.26
CA ALA A 663 41.71 28.74 5.00
C ALA A 663 42.35 29.65 6.06
N LEU A 664 41.64 30.71 6.47
CA LEU A 664 42.09 31.62 7.52
C LEU A 664 42.17 30.91 8.88
N PHE A 665 41.15 30.15 9.26
CA PHE A 665 41.13 29.36 10.51
C PHE A 665 42.27 28.33 10.58
N MET A 666 42.62 27.75 9.44
CA MET A 666 43.72 26.80 9.32
C MET A 666 45.11 27.47 9.27
N GLY A 667 45.18 28.81 9.31
CA GLY A 667 46.41 29.58 9.46
C GLY A 667 47.16 29.90 8.16
N CYS A 668 46.51 29.76 7.00
CA CYS A 668 47.15 30.05 5.72
C CYS A 668 47.55 31.54 5.63
N ALA A 669 48.72 31.83 5.06
CA ALA A 669 49.25 33.20 4.94
C ALA A 669 48.89 33.89 3.62
N GLU A 670 48.47 33.11 2.62
CA GLU A 670 48.04 33.59 1.30
C GLU A 670 46.92 32.68 0.78
N ILE A 671 45.91 33.28 0.15
CA ILE A 671 44.77 32.58 -0.45
C ILE A 671 44.71 32.95 -1.93
N VAL A 672 44.73 31.95 -2.80
CA VAL A 672 44.63 32.13 -4.25
C VAL A 672 43.32 31.52 -4.75
N LEU A 673 42.55 32.29 -5.51
CA LEU A 673 41.26 31.89 -6.07
C LEU A 673 41.42 31.54 -7.56
N ILE A 674 40.94 30.38 -7.99
CA ILE A 674 40.95 29.96 -9.41
C ILE A 674 39.59 29.43 -9.83
N GLY A 675 39.19 29.64 -11.09
CA GLY A 675 37.88 29.19 -11.59
C GLY A 675 36.68 29.97 -11.02
N LEU A 676 36.86 31.24 -10.65
CA LEU A 676 35.81 32.15 -10.17
C LEU A 676 35.48 33.18 -11.24
N ASP A 677 34.66 32.80 -12.21
CA ASP A 677 34.46 33.60 -13.41
C ASP A 677 33.44 34.73 -13.24
N HIS A 678 32.45 34.56 -12.35
CA HIS A 678 31.39 35.55 -12.10
C HIS A 678 30.63 36.00 -13.35
N SER A 679 30.51 35.12 -14.34
CA SER A 679 29.79 35.37 -15.59
C SER A 679 28.81 34.23 -15.82
N TYR A 680 27.51 34.55 -15.76
CA TYR A 680 26.43 33.56 -15.87
C TYR A 680 25.50 33.90 -17.03
N VAL A 681 25.19 32.89 -17.84
CA VAL A 681 24.08 32.91 -18.79
C VAL A 681 22.87 32.34 -18.07
N LEU A 682 21.79 33.11 -17.92
CA LEU A 682 20.59 32.67 -17.20
C LEU A 682 19.56 32.07 -18.15
N PRO A 683 18.95 30.91 -17.83
CA PRO A 683 17.90 30.30 -18.65
C PRO A 683 16.58 31.06 -18.55
N LYS A 684 15.66 30.80 -19.49
CA LYS A 684 14.37 31.52 -19.61
C LYS A 684 13.38 31.18 -18.49
N VAL A 685 13.41 29.95 -17.97
CA VAL A 685 12.41 29.45 -17.01
C VAL A 685 12.92 29.64 -15.58
N LYS A 686 12.26 30.52 -14.83
CA LYS A 686 12.53 30.85 -13.42
C LYS A 686 11.32 30.49 -12.56
N GLN A 687 11.56 29.89 -11.39
CA GLN A 687 10.55 29.58 -10.38
C GLN A 687 11.06 30.04 -9.01
N GLY A 688 10.48 31.12 -8.47
CA GLY A 688 11.00 31.76 -7.26
C GLY A 688 12.45 32.21 -7.44
N ASN A 689 13.35 31.77 -6.56
CA ASN A 689 14.80 32.03 -6.63
C ASN A 689 15.60 30.93 -7.38
N THR A 690 14.90 30.00 -8.05
CA THR A 690 15.54 28.89 -8.79
C THR A 690 15.30 28.97 -10.29
N TYR A 691 16.23 28.37 -11.04
CA TYR A 691 16.18 28.19 -12.48
C TYR A 691 16.14 26.71 -12.84
N LEU A 692 15.51 26.37 -13.97
CA LEU A 692 15.63 25.05 -14.60
C LEU A 692 16.71 25.09 -15.68
N HIS A 693 17.66 24.16 -15.60
CA HIS A 693 18.74 24.06 -16.57
C HIS A 693 18.20 23.77 -17.98
N ALA A 694 18.62 24.58 -18.96
CA ALA A 694 18.17 24.53 -20.36
C ALA A 694 19.33 24.41 -21.37
N GLY A 695 20.50 23.96 -20.91
CA GLY A 695 21.70 23.76 -21.73
C GLY A 695 22.73 24.89 -21.66
N GLU A 696 22.54 25.88 -20.79
CA GLU A 696 23.52 26.97 -20.60
C GLU A 696 24.80 26.51 -19.89
N GLN A 697 25.98 26.80 -20.47
CA GLN A 697 27.26 26.37 -19.91
C GLN A 697 27.85 27.43 -18.97
N ASN A 698 27.55 27.29 -17.68
CA ASN A 698 28.04 28.18 -16.62
C ASN A 698 29.20 27.60 -15.79
N HIS A 699 29.67 26.39 -16.11
CA HIS A 699 30.67 25.64 -15.32
C HIS A 699 31.69 24.96 -16.24
N PHE A 700 32.81 24.52 -15.66
CA PHE A 700 33.94 23.92 -16.39
C PHE A 700 33.61 22.62 -17.12
N HIS A 701 32.66 21.83 -16.61
CA HIS A 701 32.29 20.52 -17.16
C HIS A 701 30.95 20.58 -17.90
N PRO A 702 30.81 20.01 -19.11
CA PRO A 702 29.55 20.03 -19.87
C PRO A 702 28.42 19.28 -19.15
N GLY A 703 28.74 18.19 -18.45
CA GLY A 703 27.80 17.44 -17.62
C GLY A 703 27.60 17.99 -16.20
N TYR A 704 27.93 19.26 -15.93
CA TYR A 704 27.77 19.82 -14.58
C TYR A 704 26.28 19.90 -14.17
N ARG A 705 25.36 20.08 -15.11
CA ARG A 705 23.90 20.00 -14.86
C ARG A 705 23.21 19.17 -15.93
N GLU A 706 22.20 18.41 -15.51
CA GLU A 706 21.31 17.71 -16.44
C GLU A 706 20.15 18.62 -16.87
N THR A 707 19.63 18.44 -18.08
CA THR A 707 18.48 19.23 -18.57
C THR A 707 17.28 19.03 -17.64
N GLY A 708 16.71 20.13 -17.15
CA GLY A 708 15.64 20.11 -16.14
C GLY A 708 16.10 20.10 -14.68
N GLU A 709 17.41 20.03 -14.40
CA GLU A 709 17.93 20.16 -13.03
C GLU A 709 17.66 21.57 -12.47
N ARG A 710 17.17 21.67 -11.23
CA ARG A 710 16.94 22.94 -10.53
C ARG A 710 18.24 23.46 -9.90
N TRP A 711 18.47 24.77 -9.98
CA TRP A 711 19.61 25.44 -9.33
C TRP A 711 19.28 26.87 -8.88
N HIS A 712 19.98 27.38 -7.87
CA HIS A 712 19.76 28.72 -7.33
C HIS A 712 20.29 29.83 -8.24
N GLN A 713 19.57 30.95 -8.30
CA GLN A 713 20.04 32.18 -8.92
C GLN A 713 21.35 32.67 -8.25
N PRO A 714 22.39 33.03 -9.02
CA PRO A 714 23.58 33.67 -8.46
C PRO A 714 23.24 35.08 -8.00
N ASN A 715 23.49 35.39 -6.73
CA ASN A 715 23.21 36.70 -6.14
C ASN A 715 24.47 37.58 -6.14
N LEU A 716 24.78 38.18 -7.29
CA LEU A 716 26.03 38.91 -7.51
C LEU A 716 26.23 40.08 -6.54
N GLU A 717 25.17 40.81 -6.18
CA GLU A 717 25.23 41.93 -5.23
C GLU A 717 25.61 41.44 -3.83
N VAL A 718 24.99 40.36 -3.36
CA VAL A 718 25.34 39.75 -2.05
C VAL A 718 26.76 39.19 -2.05
N LEU A 719 27.19 38.60 -3.16
CA LEU A 719 28.55 38.07 -3.33
C LEU A 719 29.59 39.19 -3.23
N GLU A 720 29.33 40.35 -3.84
CA GLU A 720 30.25 41.49 -3.81
C GLU A 720 30.48 42.00 -2.38
N VAL A 721 29.40 42.20 -1.62
CA VAL A 721 29.49 42.62 -0.20
C VAL A 721 30.19 41.56 0.65
N SER A 722 29.89 40.28 0.41
CA SER A 722 30.52 39.15 1.12
C SER A 722 32.01 39.09 0.84
N TYR A 723 32.44 39.15 -0.41
CA TYR A 723 33.87 39.14 -0.73
C TYR A 723 34.60 40.38 -0.23
N ALA A 724 33.98 41.56 -0.24
CA ALA A 724 34.58 42.77 0.31
C ALA A 724 34.84 42.61 1.81
N ARG A 725 33.89 42.01 2.54
CA ARG A 725 34.09 41.66 3.96
C ARG A 725 35.21 40.65 4.15
N ALA A 726 35.25 39.59 3.34
CA ALA A 726 36.31 38.58 3.42
C ALA A 726 37.68 39.20 3.21
N ARG A 727 37.82 40.05 2.19
CA ARG A 727 39.07 40.77 1.89
C ARG A 727 39.52 41.61 3.09
N ALA A 728 38.64 42.46 3.63
CA ALA A 728 38.96 43.32 4.75
C ALA A 728 39.41 42.53 6.00
N ARG A 729 38.76 41.38 6.26
CA ARG A 729 39.12 40.51 7.41
C ARG A 729 40.44 39.78 7.19
N CYS A 730 40.71 39.30 5.98
CA CYS A 730 42.00 38.69 5.64
C CYS A 730 43.14 39.72 5.72
N GLU A 731 42.95 40.93 5.17
CA GLU A 731 43.91 42.03 5.24
C GLU A 731 44.23 42.43 6.70
N ALA A 732 43.21 42.51 7.56
CA ALA A 732 43.39 42.79 8.99
C ALA A 732 44.22 41.72 9.72
N ARG A 733 44.30 40.51 9.16
CA ARG A 733 45.13 39.39 9.65
C ARG A 733 46.45 39.24 8.89
N GLY A 734 46.76 40.15 7.95
CA GLY A 734 47.96 40.09 7.12
C GLY A 734 47.93 39.00 6.05
N VAL A 735 46.75 38.49 5.70
CA VAL A 735 46.56 37.43 4.69
C VAL A 735 46.10 38.05 3.38
N ARG A 736 46.87 37.82 2.30
CA ARG A 736 46.52 38.30 0.95
C ARG A 736 45.56 37.33 0.28
N VAL A 737 44.54 37.86 -0.39
CA VAL A 737 43.63 37.08 -1.24
C VAL A 737 43.78 37.54 -2.69
N LEU A 738 44.22 36.62 -3.55
CA LEU A 738 44.53 36.88 -4.96
C LEU A 738 43.54 36.14 -5.86
N ASN A 739 43.03 36.80 -6.90
CA ASN A 739 42.23 36.14 -7.94
C ASN A 739 43.11 35.80 -9.15
N ALA A 740 43.42 34.51 -9.30
CA ALA A 740 44.22 33.95 -10.40
C ALA A 740 43.37 33.24 -11.47
N SER A 741 42.04 33.39 -11.45
CA SER A 741 41.16 32.87 -12.51
C SER A 741 41.54 33.48 -13.87
N ARG A 742 41.58 32.70 -14.95
CA ARG A 742 42.01 33.24 -16.27
C ARG A 742 41.01 34.22 -16.85
N GLN A 743 39.73 33.97 -16.61
CA GLN A 743 38.66 34.87 -16.96
C GLN A 743 37.83 35.10 -15.70
N THR A 744 37.46 36.35 -15.44
CA THR A 744 36.72 36.71 -14.23
C THR A 744 36.10 38.08 -14.39
N ARG A 745 34.89 38.25 -13.85
CA ARG A 745 34.25 39.54 -13.57
C ARG A 745 34.30 39.90 -12.08
N LEU A 746 34.91 39.07 -11.24
CA LEU A 746 35.16 39.36 -9.83
C LEU A 746 36.36 40.30 -9.68
N GLU A 747 36.09 41.55 -9.31
CA GLU A 747 37.09 42.63 -9.20
C GLU A 747 37.50 42.95 -7.75
N VAL A 748 36.81 42.38 -6.75
CA VAL A 748 37.03 42.67 -5.33
C VAL A 748 38.45 42.33 -4.85
N PHE A 749 39.06 41.30 -5.42
CA PHE A 749 40.40 40.80 -5.07
C PHE A 749 41.45 41.17 -6.11
N GLU A 750 42.69 41.39 -5.66
CA GLU A 750 43.83 41.70 -6.52
C GLU A 750 44.06 40.58 -7.55
N ARG A 751 44.29 40.96 -8.81
CA ARG A 751 44.51 40.02 -9.91
C ARG A 751 45.94 39.49 -9.89
N ALA A 752 46.08 38.18 -10.14
CA ALA A 752 47.37 37.54 -10.36
C ALA A 752 47.31 36.61 -11.57
N ALA A 753 48.45 36.36 -12.22
CA ALA A 753 48.53 35.42 -13.34
C ALA A 753 48.76 33.99 -12.82
N PHE A 754 47.84 33.06 -13.12
CA PHE A 754 47.97 31.66 -12.71
C PHE A 754 49.31 31.04 -13.12
N ASP A 755 49.70 31.23 -14.39
CA ASP A 755 50.91 30.62 -14.94
C ASP A 755 52.20 31.16 -14.32
N THR A 756 52.15 32.35 -13.69
CA THR A 756 53.25 32.91 -12.91
C THR A 756 53.30 32.31 -11.51
N LEU A 757 52.13 32.09 -10.88
CA LEU A 757 52.05 31.51 -9.53
C LEU A 757 52.32 30.01 -9.51
N PHE A 758 52.00 29.30 -10.60
CA PHE A 758 52.09 27.84 -10.72
C PHE A 758 52.71 27.44 -12.07
N PRO A 759 54.02 27.63 -12.32
CA PRO A 759 54.61 27.41 -13.64
C PRO A 759 54.47 25.96 -14.18
N PRO A 760 54.47 25.76 -15.51
CA PRO A 760 54.46 24.42 -16.11
C PRO A 760 55.76 23.67 -15.76
N GLY A 761 55.65 22.41 -15.31
CA GLY A 761 56.81 21.55 -15.02
C GLY A 761 57.18 21.38 -13.55
N THR A 762 56.31 21.74 -12.60
CA THR A 762 56.48 21.33 -11.21
C THR A 762 56.07 19.85 -11.10
N PRO A 763 56.99 18.88 -10.90
CA PRO A 763 56.67 17.46 -10.95
C PRO A 763 55.78 17.06 -9.77
N ALA A 764 54.81 16.18 -10.03
CA ALA A 764 54.04 15.50 -9.00
C ALA A 764 55.00 14.72 -8.09
N LYS A 765 54.84 14.87 -6.77
CA LYS A 765 55.58 14.08 -5.79
C LYS A 765 55.18 12.62 -5.96
N GLU A 766 56.13 11.74 -6.25
CA GLU A 766 55.93 10.29 -6.09
C GLU A 766 55.46 10.02 -4.66
N THR A 767 54.23 9.53 -4.52
CA THR A 767 53.65 9.11 -3.24
C THR A 767 54.27 7.79 -2.80
N ALA A 768 54.81 7.78 -1.58
CA ALA A 768 55.19 6.58 -0.83
C ALA A 768 54.02 6.06 0.00
#